data_AF-A0AAV4ITU5-F1
#
_entry.id   AF-A0AAV4ITU5-F1
#
_cell.length_a   1.000
_cell.length_b   1.000
_cell.length_c   1.000
_cell.angle_alpha   90.00
_cell.angle_beta   90.00
_cell.angle_gamma   90.00
#
_symmetry.space_group_name_H-M   'P 1'
#
loop_
_entity.id
_entity.type
_entity.pdbx_description
1 polymer ?
#
loop_
_entity_poly.entity_id
_entity_poly.type
_entity_poly.pdbx_seq_one_letter_code
_entity_poly.pdbx_strand_id
1 'polypeptide(L)'
;MSDHHSQSPVANYHRSQAPPPPVPPPCRKGEIFSEDDYKNVDDHVINLPPDMNYGTFKELVAYLTEDESWSDLARVRAIFRWVTSVDVFSVQVDRKPPKHSPMEYFIKIQNNMGNHAHLMAGLCQMAGIPCVILSGMNKSAAYEIGKKADRQGMGAQWNAVYVAESWRFIDAFWASACVVGKRSGMSSVPTTKLNCVADTREGEVEFQFGLPTDRSANYRFKYMLYRSKSTAAESRVDVFLDRFVLFEQREDMLRFALRFPIKGSFKLDIYGLDVEEGDVFDLCCTYIINCPQGKTNCLPLPDCPPVGWGPVPETAMAGLKPVSHKQAEVTSKDGYVEIRLAKERAMAFHQLLKHSVIDEATLSKYSVTELDDNEATVYLRLPQKGEYALKLFAQGLEEEGAAPNVLNYLINCSNTDQGSKPFPNVTNGLLGRNELASTQFGVQALSHKDGGMIDAVDGKLNVKFRANPDVELVCEMHTNDGRAAGRMAHQVQNANGTWTFSLDMPVKGEYSLNVFARNKEDKNQIHSVHTYLIKSQGSGDADGSVTPGSEDEVKDTAIPTETVETSDGEVMIPVPHGYENVVAAVHRRNGQDPPDPSQVEFFTADDMNLVNVKLRDYGEYMLNLYNLDAKGNAVENVAKYQINRKRPGELYRNNLATIMEDMKPSRQSTHIDTGKKGGSDEDRKRQAKRNVQSAMDLKDVRTLEEAIKKCLAAGVADSDPILVKARQQLAMFKAKAGKIVQVPPSETHLRNKVHDNVVKDIP
;
A
#
# COMPACT_ATOMS: atom_id res chain seq x y z
N MET A 1 -72.27 11.75 -1.02
CA MET A 1 -72.52 12.60 0.17
C MET A 1 -71.35 13.56 0.30
N SER A 2 -71.66 14.79 0.72
CA SER A 2 -70.79 15.97 0.87
C SER A 2 -69.31 15.74 1.20
N ASP A 3 -68.48 16.57 0.56
CA ASP A 3 -67.08 16.83 0.86
C ASP A 3 -66.82 17.24 2.32
N HIS A 4 -65.63 16.89 2.82
CA HIS A 4 -64.76 17.81 3.59
C HIS A 4 -63.35 17.21 3.74
N HIS A 5 -62.54 17.25 2.67
CA HIS A 5 -61.10 17.38 2.83
C HIS A 5 -60.75 18.87 2.90
N SER A 6 -60.85 19.43 4.10
CA SER A 6 -60.21 20.70 4.43
C SER A 6 -58.69 20.52 4.37
N GLN A 7 -58.07 20.84 3.24
CA GLN A 7 -56.64 21.13 3.23
C GLN A 7 -56.41 22.34 4.14
N SER A 8 -55.71 22.13 5.27
CA SER A 8 -55.19 23.24 6.06
C SER A 8 -54.31 24.11 5.16
N PRO A 9 -54.51 25.45 5.13
CA PRO A 9 -53.64 26.31 4.34
C PRO A 9 -52.21 26.19 4.86
N VAL A 10 -51.27 25.84 3.98
CA VAL A 10 -49.84 25.80 4.32
C VAL A 10 -49.45 27.19 4.83
N ALA A 11 -49.00 27.26 6.07
CA ALA A 11 -48.68 28.52 6.73
C ALA A 11 -47.40 29.13 6.14
N ASN A 12 -47.54 29.96 5.11
CA ASN A 12 -46.43 30.71 4.53
C ASN A 12 -45.84 31.68 5.57
N TYR A 13 -44.76 31.25 6.24
CA TYR A 13 -43.99 32.08 7.17
C TYR A 13 -43.19 33.15 6.41
N HIS A 14 -43.83 34.28 6.13
CA HIS A 14 -43.13 35.48 5.68
C HIS A 14 -42.11 35.95 6.73
N ARG A 15 -41.02 36.58 6.27
CA ARG A 15 -39.87 37.09 7.05
C ARG A 15 -40.18 37.94 8.30
N SER A 16 -41.43 38.36 8.50
CA SER A 16 -41.89 39.19 9.61
C SER A 16 -42.65 38.46 10.72
N GLN A 17 -42.99 37.17 10.56
CA GLN A 17 -43.67 36.39 11.60
C GLN A 17 -42.67 35.55 12.38
N ALA A 18 -42.60 35.76 13.70
CA ALA A 18 -41.88 34.86 14.58
C ALA A 18 -42.62 33.51 14.64
N PRO A 19 -41.93 32.36 14.50
CA PRO A 19 -42.56 31.06 14.65
C PRO A 19 -43.10 30.87 16.07
N PRO A 20 -44.16 30.05 16.26
CA PRO A 20 -44.79 29.86 17.56
C PRO A 20 -43.83 29.23 18.58
N PRO A 21 -44.09 29.38 19.89
CA PRO A 21 -43.20 28.87 20.94
C PRO A 21 -43.03 27.35 20.85
N PRO A 22 -41.86 26.81 21.26
CA PRO A 22 -41.59 25.38 21.20
C PRO A 22 -42.50 24.58 22.14
N VAL A 23 -43.30 23.69 21.56
CA VAL A 23 -44.13 22.70 22.25
C VAL A 23 -43.81 21.29 21.73
N PRO A 24 -44.00 20.23 22.53
CA PRO A 24 -43.83 18.85 22.06
C PRO A 24 -44.73 18.54 20.85
N PRO A 25 -44.28 17.76 19.86
CA PRO A 25 -45.10 17.40 18.71
C PRO A 25 -46.39 16.67 19.11
N PRO A 26 -47.57 17.07 18.56
CA PRO A 26 -48.84 16.42 18.87
C PRO A 26 -49.00 15.04 18.19
N CYS A 27 -48.21 14.74 17.15
CA CYS A 27 -48.25 13.50 16.36
C CYS A 27 -46.85 12.92 16.10
N ARG A 28 -46.77 11.60 15.88
CA ARG A 28 -45.54 10.86 15.63
C ARG A 28 -45.02 11.10 14.21
N LYS A 29 -43.73 10.80 13.96
CA LYS A 29 -43.10 10.90 12.63
C LYS A 29 -43.90 10.16 11.55
N GLY A 30 -44.29 8.91 11.80
CA GLY A 30 -45.00 8.06 10.83
C GLY A 30 -46.43 8.49 10.50
N GLU A 31 -46.98 9.51 11.18
CA GLU A 31 -48.30 10.08 10.87
C GLU A 31 -48.22 11.23 9.84
N ILE A 32 -47.00 11.73 9.56
CA ILE A 32 -46.75 12.86 8.64
C ILE A 32 -45.68 12.58 7.59
N PHE A 33 -44.98 11.44 7.69
CA PHE A 33 -43.86 11.07 6.83
C PHE A 33 -43.81 9.55 6.64
N SER A 34 -44.02 9.11 5.40
CA SER A 34 -43.57 7.82 4.86
C SER A 34 -42.36 8.05 3.95
N GLU A 35 -41.54 7.03 3.66
CA GLU A 35 -40.45 7.17 2.69
C GLU A 35 -40.98 7.17 1.25
N ASP A 36 -42.01 6.35 0.97
CA ASP A 36 -42.61 6.21 -0.37
C ASP A 36 -43.23 7.52 -0.88
N ASP A 37 -43.88 8.28 0.00
CA ASP A 37 -44.58 9.55 -0.31
C ASP A 37 -43.63 10.67 -0.78
N TYR A 38 -42.32 10.54 -0.54
CA TYR A 38 -41.30 11.54 -0.84
C TYR A 38 -40.28 11.04 -1.87
N LYS A 39 -40.55 9.92 -2.56
CA LYS A 39 -39.63 9.38 -3.57
C LYS A 39 -39.32 10.38 -4.69
N ASN A 40 -40.32 11.14 -5.15
CA ASN A 40 -40.14 12.21 -6.14
C ASN A 40 -39.20 13.32 -5.64
N VAL A 41 -39.26 13.67 -4.35
CA VAL A 41 -38.37 14.66 -3.71
C VAL A 41 -36.95 14.13 -3.63
N ASP A 42 -36.78 12.85 -3.26
CA ASP A 42 -35.48 12.19 -3.22
C ASP A 42 -34.86 12.04 -4.63
N ASP A 43 -35.65 11.62 -5.63
CA ASP A 43 -35.24 11.51 -7.03
C ASP A 43 -34.81 12.89 -7.58
N HIS A 44 -35.50 13.99 -7.22
CA HIS A 44 -35.11 15.36 -7.62
C HIS A 44 -33.72 15.74 -7.09
N VAL A 45 -33.43 15.44 -5.82
CA VAL A 45 -32.12 15.71 -5.21
C VAL A 45 -31.02 14.88 -5.85
N ILE A 46 -31.29 13.63 -6.23
CA ILE A 46 -30.31 12.75 -6.91
C ILE A 46 -29.95 13.29 -8.31
N ASN A 47 -30.90 13.91 -9.02
CA ASN A 47 -30.69 14.47 -10.36
C ASN A 47 -30.07 15.89 -10.37
N LEU A 48 -29.64 16.40 -9.20
CA LEU A 48 -29.03 17.72 -9.06
C LEU A 48 -27.74 17.85 -9.90
N PRO A 49 -27.65 18.85 -10.82
CA PRO A 49 -26.46 19.03 -11.66
C PRO A 49 -25.18 19.29 -10.84
N PRO A 50 -24.06 18.59 -11.07
CA PRO A 50 -22.86 18.70 -10.24
C PRO A 50 -22.28 20.12 -10.08
N ASP A 51 -22.42 20.98 -11.10
CA ASP A 51 -21.97 22.37 -11.04
C ASP A 51 -22.74 23.23 -10.02
N MET A 52 -23.94 22.82 -9.59
CA MET A 52 -24.70 23.51 -8.53
C MET A 52 -23.94 23.53 -7.20
N ASN A 53 -23.06 22.55 -6.95
CA ASN A 53 -22.19 22.55 -5.78
C ASN A 53 -21.05 23.59 -5.86
N TYR A 54 -20.74 24.08 -7.06
CA TYR A 54 -19.76 25.16 -7.31
C TYR A 54 -20.42 26.54 -7.50
N GLY A 55 -21.74 26.59 -7.73
CA GLY A 55 -22.54 27.81 -7.82
C GLY A 55 -22.82 28.46 -6.46
N THR A 56 -23.88 29.26 -6.37
CA THR A 56 -24.28 29.93 -5.12
C THR A 56 -25.31 29.12 -4.34
N PHE A 57 -25.32 29.31 -3.01
CA PHE A 57 -26.38 28.78 -2.15
C PHE A 57 -27.79 29.22 -2.55
N LYS A 58 -27.94 30.36 -3.24
CA LYS A 58 -29.26 30.86 -3.67
C LYS A 58 -29.81 30.04 -4.83
N GLU A 59 -28.97 29.71 -5.81
CA GLU A 59 -29.33 28.83 -6.93
C GLU A 59 -29.60 27.42 -6.42
N LEU A 60 -28.75 26.90 -5.53
CA LEU A 60 -28.94 25.61 -4.87
C LEU A 60 -30.29 25.50 -4.15
N VAL A 61 -30.63 26.47 -3.29
CA VAL A 61 -31.91 26.44 -2.57
C VAL A 61 -33.10 26.61 -3.51
N ALA A 62 -33.00 27.49 -4.52
CA ALA A 62 -34.05 27.66 -5.51
C ALA A 62 -34.36 26.34 -6.25
N TYR A 63 -33.34 25.57 -6.64
CA TYR A 63 -33.50 24.26 -7.25
C TYR A 63 -34.05 23.21 -6.27
N LEU A 64 -33.47 23.11 -5.07
CA LEU A 64 -33.89 22.13 -4.06
C LEU A 64 -35.34 22.32 -3.57
N THR A 65 -35.95 23.49 -3.80
CA THR A 65 -37.33 23.79 -3.41
C THR A 65 -38.16 24.36 -4.57
N GLU A 66 -37.85 24.01 -5.82
CA GLU A 66 -38.46 24.62 -7.01
C GLU A 66 -39.95 24.31 -7.19
N ASP A 67 -40.41 23.15 -6.72
CA ASP A 67 -41.81 22.77 -6.81
C ASP A 67 -42.66 23.55 -5.79
N GLU A 68 -43.49 24.45 -6.31
CA GLU A 68 -44.40 25.28 -5.50
C GLU A 68 -45.46 24.44 -4.77
N SER A 69 -45.80 23.25 -5.27
CA SER A 69 -46.76 22.33 -4.65
C SER A 69 -46.22 21.61 -3.41
N TRP A 70 -44.89 21.59 -3.22
CA TRP A 70 -44.28 20.90 -2.09
C TRP A 70 -44.61 21.58 -0.76
N SER A 71 -44.93 20.76 0.25
CA SER A 71 -45.03 21.22 1.62
C SER A 71 -43.66 21.60 2.18
N ASP A 72 -43.62 22.39 3.25
CA ASP A 72 -42.36 22.70 3.94
C ASP A 72 -41.64 21.45 4.46
N LEU A 73 -42.38 20.36 4.72
CA LEU A 73 -41.78 19.06 5.06
C LEU A 73 -41.07 18.42 3.86
N ALA A 74 -41.62 18.52 2.65
CA ALA A 74 -40.95 18.09 1.42
C ALA A 74 -39.72 18.98 1.09
N ARG A 75 -39.83 20.29 1.26
CA ARG A 75 -38.70 21.22 1.10
C ARG A 75 -37.58 20.96 2.10
N VAL A 76 -37.92 20.73 3.38
CA VAL A 76 -36.94 20.27 4.40
C VAL A 76 -36.34 18.92 4.03
N ARG A 77 -37.12 17.96 3.50
CA ARG A 77 -36.62 16.66 3.05
C ARG A 77 -35.59 16.82 1.92
N ALA A 78 -35.87 17.66 0.92
CA ALA A 78 -34.94 17.92 -0.19
C ALA A 78 -33.61 18.50 0.32
N ILE A 79 -33.67 19.56 1.13
CA ILE A 79 -32.49 20.21 1.72
C ILE A 79 -31.71 19.22 2.59
N PHE A 80 -32.39 18.49 3.47
CA PHE A 80 -31.78 17.49 4.35
C PHE A 80 -31.08 16.40 3.54
N ARG A 81 -31.74 15.87 2.50
CA ARG A 81 -31.17 14.82 1.66
C ARG A 81 -29.91 15.28 0.95
N TRP A 82 -29.90 16.49 0.38
CA TRP A 82 -28.71 17.07 -0.25
C TRP A 82 -27.55 17.27 0.76
N VAL A 83 -27.84 17.73 1.99
CA VAL A 83 -26.80 17.85 3.04
C VAL A 83 -26.23 16.47 3.42
N THR A 84 -27.06 15.42 3.40
CA THR A 84 -26.65 14.05 3.82
C THR A 84 -26.10 13.18 2.70
N SER A 85 -26.30 13.51 1.42
CA SER A 85 -25.81 12.72 0.28
C SER A 85 -24.34 12.95 -0.03
N VAL A 86 -23.71 13.96 0.59
CA VAL A 86 -22.30 14.28 0.43
C VAL A 86 -21.54 13.75 1.66
N ASP A 87 -20.66 12.77 1.48
CA ASP A 87 -19.68 12.41 2.52
C ASP A 87 -18.60 13.49 2.60
N VAL A 88 -18.91 14.50 3.41
CA VAL A 88 -18.07 15.67 3.63
C VAL A 88 -16.65 15.28 4.05
N PHE A 89 -16.42 14.13 4.71
CA PHE A 89 -15.10 13.74 5.19
C PHE A 89 -14.23 13.03 4.14
N SER A 90 -14.81 12.55 3.04
CA SER A 90 -14.06 11.92 1.93
C SER A 90 -14.00 12.75 0.64
N VAL A 91 -14.86 13.78 0.48
CA VAL A 91 -14.86 14.71 -0.66
C VAL A 91 -13.44 15.18 -1.03
N GLN A 92 -13.02 14.82 -2.25
CA GLN A 92 -11.85 15.37 -2.94
C GLN A 92 -12.32 16.50 -3.88
N VAL A 93 -11.49 17.51 -4.10
CA VAL A 93 -11.86 18.67 -4.92
C VAL A 93 -10.76 19.01 -5.93
N ASP A 94 -11.03 18.74 -7.20
CA ASP A 94 -10.05 18.85 -8.30
C ASP A 94 -9.68 20.30 -8.67
N ARG A 95 -10.52 21.25 -8.26
CA ARG A 95 -10.33 22.70 -8.47
C ARG A 95 -10.69 23.47 -7.21
N LYS A 96 -9.91 24.52 -6.89
CA LYS A 96 -10.21 25.39 -5.74
C LYS A 96 -11.64 25.97 -5.86
N PRO A 97 -12.56 25.71 -4.92
CA PRO A 97 -13.95 26.10 -5.10
C PRO A 97 -14.13 27.63 -4.96
N PRO A 98 -15.15 28.22 -5.61
CA PRO A 98 -15.49 29.63 -5.44
C PRO A 98 -15.82 29.96 -3.98
N LYS A 99 -15.46 31.17 -3.52
CA LYS A 99 -15.82 31.65 -2.17
C LYS A 99 -17.34 31.66 -2.00
N HIS A 100 -17.84 31.22 -0.85
CA HIS A 100 -19.27 31.15 -0.53
C HIS A 100 -20.10 30.17 -1.40
N SER A 101 -19.43 29.23 -2.08
CA SER A 101 -20.09 28.09 -2.73
C SER A 101 -20.41 26.97 -1.74
N PRO A 102 -21.36 26.06 -2.07
CA PRO A 102 -21.60 24.85 -1.30
C PRO A 102 -20.33 24.01 -1.08
N MET A 103 -19.52 23.81 -2.12
CA MET A 103 -18.24 23.07 -2.04
C MET A 103 -17.23 23.74 -1.10
N GLU A 104 -17.13 25.08 -1.11
CA GLU A 104 -16.27 25.81 -0.15
C GLU A 104 -16.76 25.66 1.30
N TYR A 105 -18.07 25.49 1.52
CA TYR A 105 -18.62 25.21 2.84
C TYR A 105 -18.38 23.77 3.30
N PHE A 106 -18.45 22.77 2.41
CA PHE A 106 -18.04 21.40 2.74
C PHE A 106 -16.56 21.33 3.17
N ILE A 107 -15.66 22.04 2.47
CA ILE A 107 -14.26 22.19 2.92
C ILE A 107 -14.16 22.88 4.29
N LYS A 108 -15.02 23.85 4.62
CA LYS A 108 -15.05 24.45 5.97
C LYS A 108 -15.45 23.43 7.03
N ILE A 109 -16.39 22.54 6.75
CA ILE A 109 -16.77 21.46 7.67
C ILE A 109 -15.59 20.48 7.86
N GLN A 110 -14.92 20.05 6.78
CA GLN A 110 -13.71 19.21 6.86
C GLN A 110 -12.64 19.80 7.78
N ASN A 111 -12.43 21.12 7.71
CA ASN A 111 -11.39 21.83 8.44
C ASN A 111 -11.86 22.38 9.81
N ASN A 112 -12.99 21.90 10.34
CA ASN A 112 -13.59 22.36 11.62
C ASN A 112 -13.88 23.88 11.69
N MET A 113 -14.06 24.52 10.54
CA MET A 113 -14.45 25.94 10.40
C MET A 113 -15.96 26.13 10.13
N GLY A 114 -16.73 25.04 10.14
CA GLY A 114 -18.19 25.03 9.97
C GLY A 114 -18.78 23.70 10.44
N ASN A 115 -20.12 23.59 10.48
CA ASN A 115 -20.79 22.32 10.79
C ASN A 115 -22.15 22.17 10.08
N HIS A 116 -22.66 20.94 10.05
CA HIS A 116 -23.92 20.58 9.40
C HIS A 116 -25.14 21.35 9.95
N ALA A 117 -25.17 21.66 11.25
CA ALA A 117 -26.31 22.35 11.85
C ALA A 117 -26.41 23.83 11.40
N HIS A 118 -25.27 24.49 11.20
CA HIS A 118 -25.22 25.83 10.61
C HIS A 118 -25.57 25.82 9.11
N LEU A 119 -25.11 24.81 8.37
CA LEU A 119 -25.46 24.62 6.95
C LEU A 119 -26.99 24.44 6.79
N MET A 120 -27.58 23.52 7.55
CA MET A 120 -29.02 23.25 7.53
C MET A 120 -29.85 24.49 7.92
N ALA A 121 -29.43 25.23 8.94
CA ALA A 121 -30.09 26.47 9.35
C ALA A 121 -30.06 27.54 8.24
N GLY A 122 -28.91 27.73 7.59
CA GLY A 122 -28.77 28.69 6.49
C GLY A 122 -29.66 28.34 5.30
N LEU A 123 -29.66 27.06 4.88
CA LEU A 123 -30.48 26.59 3.75
C LEU A 123 -31.99 26.72 4.05
N CYS A 124 -32.45 26.30 5.23
CA CYS A 124 -33.85 26.49 5.64
C CYS A 124 -34.24 27.98 5.70
N GLN A 125 -33.38 28.84 6.25
CA GLN A 125 -33.63 30.28 6.30
C GLN A 125 -33.76 30.89 4.89
N MET A 126 -32.95 30.42 3.94
CA MET A 126 -33.02 30.84 2.54
C MET A 126 -34.29 30.33 1.84
N ALA A 127 -34.78 29.15 2.21
CA ALA A 127 -36.07 28.59 1.77
C ALA A 127 -37.29 29.18 2.50
N GLY A 128 -37.11 30.08 3.46
CA GLY A 128 -38.20 30.68 4.25
C GLY A 128 -38.75 29.80 5.38
N ILE A 129 -38.11 28.67 5.67
CA ILE A 129 -38.59 27.68 6.64
C ILE A 129 -37.99 27.98 8.03
N PRO A 130 -38.81 28.13 9.09
CA PRO A 130 -38.29 28.39 10.43
C PRO A 130 -37.41 27.23 10.93
N CYS A 131 -36.13 27.53 11.16
CA CYS A 131 -35.12 26.57 11.61
C CYS A 131 -34.24 27.23 12.67
N VAL A 132 -34.00 26.52 13.79
CA VAL A 132 -33.15 26.99 14.89
C VAL A 132 -32.05 25.98 15.19
N ILE A 133 -30.85 26.47 15.50
CA ILE A 133 -29.72 25.65 15.94
C ILE A 133 -29.87 25.41 17.44
N LEU A 134 -29.92 24.14 17.83
CA LEU A 134 -29.94 23.71 19.23
C LEU A 134 -28.54 23.26 19.62
N SER A 135 -28.01 23.83 20.70
CA SER A 135 -26.73 23.42 21.29
C SER A 135 -26.98 22.64 22.56
N GLY A 136 -26.41 21.44 22.67
CA GLY A 136 -26.67 20.54 23.80
C GLY A 136 -25.66 19.40 23.86
N MET A 137 -26.11 18.24 24.34
CA MET A 137 -25.33 17.00 24.36
C MET A 137 -26.07 15.91 23.59
N ASN A 138 -25.34 15.11 22.82
CA ASN A 138 -25.83 13.84 22.30
C ASN A 138 -25.02 12.68 22.93
N LYS A 139 -25.53 11.45 22.83
CA LYS A 139 -24.79 10.25 23.22
C LYS A 139 -23.95 9.78 22.03
N SER A 140 -22.84 10.47 21.79
CA SER A 140 -21.85 10.12 20.77
C SER A 140 -20.88 9.03 21.24
N ALA A 141 -19.91 8.67 20.38
CA ALA A 141 -18.77 7.84 20.75
C ALA A 141 -17.92 8.40 21.92
N ALA A 142 -18.12 9.66 22.33
CA ALA A 142 -17.53 10.25 23.53
C ALA A 142 -18.23 9.84 24.85
N TYR A 143 -19.36 9.13 24.79
CA TYR A 143 -20.12 8.68 25.97
C TYR A 143 -19.97 7.17 26.21
N GLU A 144 -19.44 6.80 27.37
CA GLU A 144 -19.41 5.42 27.84
C GLU A 144 -20.57 5.15 28.81
N ILE A 145 -21.20 3.97 28.69
CA ILE A 145 -22.29 3.55 29.56
C ILE A 145 -21.81 3.47 31.02
N GLY A 146 -22.46 4.23 31.91
CA GLY A 146 -22.15 4.29 33.33
C GLY A 146 -21.26 5.47 33.75
N LYS A 147 -20.64 6.20 32.81
CA LYS A 147 -19.97 7.47 33.11
C LYS A 147 -20.97 8.61 33.27
N LYS A 148 -20.59 9.67 34.01
CA LYS A 148 -21.35 10.93 34.05
C LYS A 148 -21.26 11.62 32.70
N ALA A 149 -22.35 12.23 32.23
CA ALA A 149 -22.35 12.99 30.99
C ALA A 149 -21.45 14.23 31.13
N ASP A 150 -20.50 14.38 30.20
CA ASP A 150 -19.60 15.53 30.12
C ASP A 150 -20.11 16.54 29.10
N ARG A 151 -20.49 17.73 29.57
CA ARG A 151 -20.98 18.82 28.72
C ARG A 151 -19.92 19.41 27.79
N GLN A 152 -18.62 19.28 28.10
CA GLN A 152 -17.56 19.78 27.24
C GLN A 152 -17.18 18.75 26.17
N GLY A 153 -16.91 17.49 26.56
CA GLY A 153 -16.56 16.42 25.63
C GLY A 153 -17.71 15.87 24.78
N MET A 154 -18.97 16.02 25.21
CA MET A 154 -20.16 15.57 24.47
C MET A 154 -20.97 16.72 23.85
N GLY A 155 -20.37 17.91 23.74
CA GLY A 155 -21.02 19.08 23.15
C GLY A 155 -21.37 18.87 21.68
N ALA A 156 -22.62 19.13 21.32
CA ALA A 156 -23.13 18.90 19.96
C ALA A 156 -24.17 19.96 19.54
N GLN A 157 -24.37 20.07 18.23
CA GLN A 157 -25.38 20.93 17.63
C GLN A 157 -26.22 20.17 16.61
N TRP A 158 -27.53 20.38 16.66
CA TRP A 158 -28.53 19.87 15.72
C TRP A 158 -29.58 20.96 15.49
N ASN A 159 -30.64 20.68 14.71
CA ASN A 159 -31.67 21.67 14.42
C ASN A 159 -33.05 21.26 14.95
N ALA A 160 -33.89 22.26 15.21
CA ALA A 160 -35.33 22.10 15.15
C ALA A 160 -35.88 22.90 13.97
N VAL A 161 -36.78 22.29 13.21
CA VAL A 161 -37.51 22.90 12.08
C VAL A 161 -38.99 22.93 12.39
N TYR A 162 -39.68 23.99 11.97
CA TYR A 162 -41.14 24.08 12.11
C TYR A 162 -41.82 23.55 10.84
N VAL A 163 -42.40 22.34 10.92
CA VAL A 163 -43.04 21.64 9.79
C VAL A 163 -44.22 20.81 10.26
N ALA A 164 -45.29 20.76 9.44
CA ALA A 164 -46.57 20.16 9.82
C ALA A 164 -47.05 20.67 11.20
N GLU A 165 -47.20 21.99 11.28
CA GLU A 165 -47.71 22.77 12.43
C GLU A 165 -47.00 22.51 13.77
N SER A 166 -45.74 22.05 13.75
CA SER A 166 -44.99 21.77 14.98
C SER A 166 -43.47 21.86 14.78
N TRP A 167 -42.76 22.16 15.87
CA TRP A 167 -41.30 22.03 15.93
C TRP A 167 -40.87 20.56 15.96
N ARG A 168 -39.91 20.16 15.13
CA ARG A 168 -39.40 18.79 15.04
C ARG A 168 -37.88 18.79 14.92
N PHE A 169 -37.22 17.86 15.61
CA PHE A 169 -35.75 17.74 15.56
C PHE A 169 -35.28 17.07 14.28
N ILE A 170 -34.20 17.59 13.72
CA ILE A 170 -33.40 16.96 12.66
C ILE A 170 -31.93 17.07 13.04
N ASP A 171 -31.16 16.03 12.73
CA ASP A 171 -29.72 16.01 12.96
C ASP A 171 -29.03 15.56 11.66
N ALA A 172 -28.54 16.54 10.90
CA ALA A 172 -27.90 16.29 9.61
C ALA A 172 -26.49 15.69 9.77
N PHE A 173 -25.83 15.87 10.92
CA PHE A 173 -24.52 15.25 11.18
C PHE A 173 -24.66 13.76 11.47
N TRP A 174 -25.62 13.35 12.30
CA TRP A 174 -25.89 11.93 12.56
C TRP A 174 -26.55 11.19 11.39
N ALA A 175 -27.01 11.92 10.37
CA ALA A 175 -27.54 11.35 9.13
C ALA A 175 -26.51 11.31 7.98
N SER A 176 -25.45 12.15 8.02
CA SER A 176 -24.32 12.06 7.08
C SER A 176 -23.17 11.18 7.62
N ALA A 177 -22.92 11.19 8.93
CA ALA A 177 -21.96 10.31 9.58
C ALA A 177 -22.66 9.02 10.04
N CYS A 178 -22.31 7.89 9.43
CA CYS A 178 -22.99 6.62 9.61
C CYS A 178 -23.19 6.19 11.08
N VAL A 179 -24.45 6.01 11.46
CA VAL A 179 -24.82 4.95 12.40
C VAL A 179 -25.27 3.76 11.60
N VAL A 180 -24.62 2.63 11.84
CA VAL A 180 -25.00 1.31 11.32
C VAL A 180 -26.47 1.03 11.59
N GLY A 181 -27.25 0.65 10.57
CA GLY A 181 -28.68 0.46 10.78
C GLY A 181 -29.57 -0.01 9.62
N LYS A 182 -29.06 -0.59 8.53
CA LYS A 182 -29.88 -1.37 7.60
C LYS A 182 -29.16 -2.68 7.31
N ARG A 183 -29.89 -3.80 7.32
CA ARG A 183 -29.32 -5.10 6.94
C ARG A 183 -29.39 -5.21 5.41
N SER A 184 -28.25 -5.31 4.75
CA SER A 184 -28.15 -5.96 3.43
C SER A 184 -28.61 -7.41 3.51
N GLY A 185 -28.92 -8.02 2.36
CA GLY A 185 -29.40 -9.40 2.26
C GLY A 185 -28.40 -10.48 2.69
N MET A 186 -27.20 -10.08 3.14
CA MET A 186 -26.12 -10.96 3.64
C MET A 186 -26.50 -11.68 4.93
N SER A 187 -27.30 -12.73 4.80
CA SER A 187 -27.50 -13.75 5.83
C SER A 187 -26.27 -14.67 5.92
N SER A 188 -25.15 -14.16 6.45
CA SER A 188 -24.03 -15.01 6.87
C SER A 188 -24.53 -16.06 7.86
N VAL A 189 -24.21 -17.34 7.66
CA VAL A 189 -24.60 -18.39 8.62
C VAL A 189 -23.61 -18.33 9.79
N PRO A 190 -24.01 -17.94 11.01
CA PRO A 190 -23.06 -17.80 12.10
C PRO A 190 -22.63 -19.19 12.59
N THR A 191 -21.43 -19.62 12.19
CA THR A 191 -20.78 -20.83 12.72
C THR A 191 -19.92 -20.53 13.95
N THR A 192 -19.62 -19.25 14.21
CA THR A 192 -18.97 -18.80 15.44
C THR A 192 -19.78 -19.20 16.67
N LYS A 193 -19.10 -19.82 17.63
CA LYS A 193 -19.65 -20.16 18.96
C LYS A 193 -19.40 -19.05 19.98
N LEU A 194 -18.79 -17.93 19.57
CA LEU A 194 -18.47 -16.81 20.45
C LEU A 194 -19.61 -15.79 20.48
N ASN A 195 -19.89 -15.28 21.69
CA ASN A 195 -20.81 -14.16 21.89
C ASN A 195 -20.21 -12.86 21.31
N CYS A 196 -21.04 -11.83 21.15
CA CYS A 196 -20.60 -10.47 20.77
C CYS A 196 -19.65 -9.80 21.77
N VAL A 197 -19.48 -10.39 22.97
CA VAL A 197 -18.38 -10.10 23.90
C VAL A 197 -17.54 -11.37 24.02
N ALA A 198 -16.24 -11.27 23.74
CA ALA A 198 -15.30 -12.38 23.77
C ALA A 198 -14.05 -12.03 24.61
N ASP A 199 -13.54 -13.00 25.36
CA ASP A 199 -12.28 -12.88 26.10
C ASP A 199 -11.16 -13.61 25.36
N THR A 200 -9.99 -12.99 25.21
CA THR A 200 -8.83 -13.63 24.56
C THR A 200 -8.21 -14.70 25.43
N ARG A 201 -7.72 -15.80 24.83
CA ARG A 201 -6.87 -16.78 25.50
C ARG A 201 -5.41 -16.54 25.09
N GLU A 202 -4.52 -16.36 26.07
CA GLU A 202 -3.09 -16.04 25.83
C GLU A 202 -2.84 -14.84 24.89
N GLY A 203 -3.78 -13.89 24.87
CA GLY A 203 -3.77 -12.72 23.99
C GLY A 203 -4.32 -12.96 22.59
N GLU A 204 -4.93 -14.11 22.30
CA GLU A 204 -5.48 -14.47 21.00
C GLU A 204 -6.99 -14.75 21.05
N VAL A 205 -7.67 -14.50 19.93
CA VAL A 205 -9.07 -14.87 19.69
C VAL A 205 -9.29 -15.08 18.20
N GLU A 206 -10.20 -15.99 17.84
CA GLU A 206 -10.55 -16.28 16.46
C GLU A 206 -12.07 -16.21 16.27
N PHE A 207 -12.51 -15.55 15.19
CA PHE A 207 -13.89 -15.51 14.76
C PHE A 207 -14.01 -16.20 13.41
N GLN A 208 -15.04 -17.06 13.27
CA GLN A 208 -15.30 -17.83 12.05
C GLN A 208 -16.78 -17.76 11.69
N PHE A 209 -17.09 -17.52 10.43
CA PHE A 209 -18.46 -17.42 9.90
C PHE A 209 -18.60 -18.34 8.69
N GLY A 210 -19.77 -18.95 8.52
CA GLY A 210 -20.10 -19.73 7.34
C GLY A 210 -20.61 -18.81 6.23
N LEU A 211 -20.08 -18.98 5.03
CA LEU A 211 -20.55 -18.29 3.83
C LEU A 211 -21.36 -19.24 2.94
N PRO A 212 -22.41 -18.75 2.27
CA PRO A 212 -23.09 -19.49 1.20
C PRO A 212 -22.15 -19.65 0.01
N THR A 213 -21.77 -20.90 -0.31
CA THR A 213 -20.77 -21.22 -1.36
C THR A 213 -21.20 -20.77 -2.75
N ASP A 214 -22.51 -20.67 -2.99
CA ASP A 214 -23.12 -20.21 -4.23
C ASP A 214 -23.07 -18.68 -4.44
N ARG A 215 -22.83 -17.88 -3.38
CA ARG A 215 -22.77 -16.41 -3.45
C ARG A 215 -21.47 -15.79 -2.93
N SER A 216 -20.63 -16.55 -2.23
CA SER A 216 -19.43 -16.03 -1.54
C SER A 216 -18.39 -15.39 -2.45
N ALA A 217 -18.37 -15.72 -3.75
CA ALA A 217 -17.55 -15.06 -4.76
C ALA A 217 -17.95 -13.58 -5.00
N ASN A 218 -19.22 -13.24 -4.77
CA ASN A 218 -19.76 -11.88 -4.92
C ASN A 218 -19.59 -11.06 -3.63
N TYR A 219 -19.28 -11.71 -2.51
CA TYR A 219 -19.04 -11.01 -1.25
C TYR A 219 -17.65 -10.40 -1.19
N ARG A 220 -17.56 -9.20 -0.64
CA ARG A 220 -16.34 -8.53 -0.22
C ARG A 220 -16.47 -8.13 1.23
N PHE A 221 -15.42 -8.37 2.02
CA PHE A 221 -15.39 -8.02 3.44
C PHE A 221 -14.30 -7.00 3.76
N LYS A 222 -14.57 -6.18 4.76
CA LYS A 222 -13.62 -5.26 5.40
C LYS A 222 -13.77 -5.37 6.90
N TYR A 223 -12.74 -4.99 7.65
CA TYR A 223 -12.81 -4.90 9.10
C TYR A 223 -12.18 -3.60 9.58
N MET A 224 -12.54 -3.21 10.80
CA MET A 224 -11.89 -2.13 11.54
C MET A 224 -11.66 -2.59 12.98
N LEU A 225 -10.41 -2.49 13.48
CA LEU A 225 -10.03 -2.92 14.82
C LEU A 225 -9.57 -1.72 15.66
N TYR A 226 -10.33 -1.42 16.72
CA TYR A 226 -10.11 -0.27 17.59
C TYR A 226 -9.69 -0.71 18.99
N ARG A 227 -8.80 0.05 19.64
CA ARG A 227 -8.48 -0.10 21.07
C ARG A 227 -9.22 0.95 21.90
N SER A 228 -9.86 0.52 23.00
CA SER A 228 -10.45 1.44 23.99
C SER A 228 -9.36 2.14 24.81
N LYS A 229 -9.44 3.47 24.91
CA LYS A 229 -8.44 4.32 25.60
C LYS A 229 -8.80 4.44 27.09
N SER A 230 -8.37 3.45 27.90
CA SER A 230 -8.84 3.32 29.30
C SER A 230 -8.23 4.34 30.29
N THR A 231 -6.97 4.76 30.10
CA THR A 231 -6.27 5.70 31.01
C THR A 231 -5.29 6.64 30.30
N ALA A 232 -4.99 7.78 30.93
CA ALA A 232 -4.00 8.75 30.45
C ALA A 232 -2.54 8.22 30.44
N ALA A 233 -2.26 7.11 31.14
CA ALA A 233 -0.96 6.43 31.06
C ALA A 233 -0.89 5.50 29.83
N GLU A 234 -1.96 4.77 29.53
CA GLU A 234 -2.07 3.90 28.34
C GLU A 234 -2.24 4.69 27.03
N SER A 235 -2.61 5.97 27.11
CA SER A 235 -2.84 6.86 25.96
C SER A 235 -1.58 7.28 25.18
N ARG A 236 -0.38 6.85 25.61
CA ARG A 236 0.91 7.27 25.04
C ARG A 236 1.40 6.43 23.85
N VAL A 237 0.74 5.32 23.54
CA VAL A 237 1.13 4.40 22.46
C VAL A 237 -0.11 4.04 21.64
N ASP A 238 -0.15 4.52 20.40
CA ASP A 238 -1.17 4.15 19.42
C ASP A 238 -0.56 3.05 18.53
N VAL A 239 -0.81 1.78 18.85
CA VAL A 239 -0.29 0.64 18.08
C VAL A 239 -1.19 0.44 16.87
N PHE A 240 -0.62 0.43 15.66
CA PHE A 240 -1.34 0.05 14.45
C PHE A 240 -1.69 -1.46 14.50
N LEU A 241 -2.98 -1.78 14.64
CA LEU A 241 -3.44 -3.14 14.95
C LEU A 241 -3.74 -4.02 13.73
N ASP A 242 -3.84 -3.47 12.51
CA ASP A 242 -4.22 -4.25 11.32
C ASP A 242 -3.20 -5.35 11.01
N ARG A 243 -1.91 -5.08 11.29
CA ARG A 243 -0.80 -6.06 11.28
C ARG A 243 -0.92 -7.16 12.35
N PHE A 244 -2.02 -7.25 13.09
CA PHE A 244 -2.28 -8.28 14.10
C PHE A 244 -3.56 -9.08 13.82
N VAL A 245 -4.13 -8.91 12.62
CA VAL A 245 -5.33 -9.62 12.15
C VAL A 245 -5.00 -10.42 10.90
N LEU A 246 -5.12 -11.74 10.99
CA LEU A 246 -5.23 -12.60 9.81
C LEU A 246 -6.70 -12.63 9.39
N PHE A 247 -7.00 -11.97 8.27
CA PHE A 247 -8.29 -12.02 7.59
C PHE A 247 -8.21 -12.99 6.40
N GLU A 248 -9.03 -14.03 6.41
CA GLU A 248 -9.12 -15.08 5.38
C GLU A 248 -10.57 -15.21 4.90
N GLN A 249 -10.79 -15.14 3.59
CA GLN A 249 -12.06 -15.45 2.93
C GLN A 249 -11.86 -16.68 2.05
N ARG A 250 -12.75 -17.66 2.18
CA ARG A 250 -12.85 -18.84 1.32
C ARG A 250 -14.26 -18.96 0.78
N GLU A 251 -14.47 -19.90 -0.14
CA GLU A 251 -15.79 -20.22 -0.70
C GLU A 251 -16.85 -20.52 0.38
N ASP A 252 -16.46 -21.22 1.45
CA ASP A 252 -17.36 -21.70 2.50
C ASP A 252 -17.35 -20.85 3.79
N MET A 253 -16.42 -19.90 3.92
CA MET A 253 -15.95 -19.49 5.24
C MET A 253 -15.26 -18.12 5.25
N LEU A 254 -15.53 -17.33 6.29
CA LEU A 254 -14.86 -16.08 6.62
C LEU A 254 -14.19 -16.19 8.00
N ARG A 255 -12.90 -15.91 8.11
CA ARG A 255 -12.10 -16.03 9.35
C ARG A 255 -11.33 -14.75 9.66
N PHE A 256 -11.34 -14.40 10.94
CA PHE A 256 -10.47 -13.40 11.54
C PHE A 256 -9.74 -14.04 12.73
N ALA A 257 -8.45 -14.27 12.63
CA ALA A 257 -7.59 -14.67 13.75
C ALA A 257 -6.79 -13.45 14.23
N LEU A 258 -6.99 -13.06 15.49
CA LEU A 258 -6.44 -11.84 16.08
C LEU A 258 -5.45 -12.17 17.20
N ARG A 259 -4.30 -11.48 17.21
CA ARG A 259 -3.28 -11.62 18.26
C ARG A 259 -2.88 -10.28 18.87
N PHE A 260 -3.27 -10.02 20.11
CA PHE A 260 -3.08 -8.71 20.73
C PHE A 260 -1.69 -8.61 21.40
N PRO A 261 -0.82 -7.65 20.99
CA PRO A 261 0.50 -7.47 21.61
C PRO A 261 0.43 -6.82 23.00
N ILE A 262 -0.75 -6.33 23.40
CA ILE A 262 -0.99 -5.55 24.61
C ILE A 262 -2.37 -5.87 25.19
N LYS A 263 -2.50 -5.76 26.52
CA LYS A 263 -3.80 -5.87 27.20
C LYS A 263 -4.71 -4.67 26.90
N GLY A 264 -6.01 -4.88 27.06
CA GLY A 264 -7.05 -3.86 26.95
C GLY A 264 -8.38 -4.41 26.43
N SER A 265 -9.37 -3.54 26.30
CA SER A 265 -10.60 -3.85 25.57
C SER A 265 -10.51 -3.28 24.15
N PHE A 266 -10.96 -4.05 23.17
CA PHE A 266 -10.94 -3.73 21.76
C PHE A 266 -12.33 -3.87 21.15
N LYS A 267 -12.58 -3.21 20.02
CA LYS A 267 -13.78 -3.35 19.22
C LYS A 267 -13.38 -3.78 17.81
N LEU A 268 -13.91 -4.91 17.35
CA LEU A 268 -13.79 -5.38 15.98
C LEU A 268 -15.13 -5.16 15.27
N ASP A 269 -15.15 -4.28 14.29
CA ASP A 269 -16.28 -4.07 13.39
C ASP A 269 -16.01 -4.82 12.08
N ILE A 270 -16.94 -5.66 11.62
CA ILE A 270 -16.84 -6.40 10.36
C ILE A 270 -17.92 -5.88 9.42
N TYR A 271 -17.49 -5.48 8.22
CA TYR A 271 -18.32 -4.94 7.16
C TYR A 271 -18.33 -5.90 5.97
N GLY A 272 -19.47 -5.97 5.29
CA GLY A 272 -19.70 -6.80 4.12
C GLY A 272 -20.38 -6.02 3.00
N LEU A 273 -20.10 -6.42 1.78
CA LEU A 273 -20.70 -5.94 0.55
C LEU A 273 -21.01 -7.16 -0.32
N ASP A 274 -22.22 -7.25 -0.85
CA ASP A 274 -22.52 -8.05 -2.03
C ASP A 274 -22.49 -7.14 -3.25
N VAL A 275 -21.54 -7.39 -4.17
CA VAL A 275 -21.34 -6.57 -5.37
C VAL A 275 -22.47 -6.67 -6.39
N GLU A 276 -23.40 -7.63 -6.24
CA GLU A 276 -24.63 -7.72 -7.04
C GLU A 276 -25.82 -6.96 -6.42
N GLU A 277 -25.84 -6.76 -5.09
CA GLU A 277 -26.93 -6.06 -4.40
C GLU A 277 -26.65 -4.56 -4.18
N GLY A 278 -25.39 -4.11 -4.27
CA GLY A 278 -25.02 -2.70 -4.13
C GLY A 278 -23.53 -2.41 -4.28
N ASP A 279 -23.11 -1.21 -3.84
CA ASP A 279 -21.73 -0.71 -3.89
C ASP A 279 -21.19 -0.23 -2.51
N VAL A 280 -22.04 -0.23 -1.47
CA VAL A 280 -21.71 0.23 -0.11
C VAL A 280 -21.47 -0.95 0.84
N PHE A 281 -20.40 -0.87 1.64
CA PHE A 281 -20.12 -1.82 2.71
C PHE A 281 -21.00 -1.56 3.93
N ASP A 282 -21.93 -2.46 4.23
CA ASP A 282 -22.73 -2.45 5.47
C ASP A 282 -21.97 -3.13 6.62
N LEU A 283 -22.24 -2.73 7.87
CA LEU A 283 -21.72 -3.49 9.01
C LEU A 283 -22.55 -4.78 9.20
N CYS A 284 -21.90 -5.93 9.09
CA CYS A 284 -22.48 -7.23 9.42
C CYS A 284 -22.56 -7.44 10.94
N CYS A 285 -21.47 -7.15 11.67
CA CYS A 285 -21.40 -7.37 13.11
C CYS A 285 -20.29 -6.57 13.82
N THR A 286 -20.46 -6.36 15.13
CA THR A 286 -19.46 -5.79 16.04
C THR A 286 -19.18 -6.79 17.16
N TYR A 287 -17.90 -6.97 17.49
CA TYR A 287 -17.43 -7.71 18.66
C TYR A 287 -16.67 -6.80 19.62
N ILE A 288 -16.94 -6.94 20.92
CA ILE A 288 -16.11 -6.38 21.98
C ILE A 288 -15.17 -7.48 22.48
N ILE A 289 -13.87 -7.23 22.42
CA ILE A 289 -12.83 -8.21 22.74
C ILE A 289 -12.10 -7.73 23.98
N ASN A 290 -12.16 -8.50 25.07
CA ASN A 290 -11.40 -8.24 26.28
C ASN A 290 -10.09 -9.05 26.26
N CYS A 291 -8.97 -8.36 26.27
CA CYS A 291 -7.65 -8.96 26.36
C CYS A 291 -7.06 -8.71 27.75
N PRO A 292 -7.18 -9.65 28.72
CA PRO A 292 -6.62 -9.47 30.06
C PRO A 292 -5.09 -9.43 30.07
N GLN A 293 -4.45 -10.12 29.11
CA GLN A 293 -3.01 -10.20 28.94
C GLN A 293 -2.67 -10.27 27.44
N GLY A 294 -1.78 -9.40 26.98
CA GLY A 294 -1.26 -9.44 25.61
C GLY A 294 -0.34 -10.65 25.38
N LYS A 295 -0.31 -11.16 24.15
CA LYS A 295 0.45 -12.36 23.76
C LYS A 295 1.95 -12.16 23.97
N THR A 296 2.59 -13.11 24.64
CA THR A 296 4.04 -13.13 24.86
C THR A 296 4.78 -13.21 23.52
N ASN A 297 5.82 -12.39 23.34
CA ASN A 297 6.60 -12.28 22.10
C ASN A 297 5.77 -12.01 20.83
N CYS A 298 4.58 -11.41 20.96
CA CYS A 298 3.77 -11.02 19.82
C CYS A 298 4.57 -10.09 18.87
N LEU A 299 4.67 -10.51 17.62
CA LEU A 299 5.22 -9.74 16.51
C LEU A 299 4.06 -9.29 15.59
N PRO A 300 4.22 -8.20 14.84
CA PRO A 300 3.31 -7.89 13.74
C PRO A 300 3.46 -8.95 12.63
N LEU A 301 2.37 -9.26 11.94
CA LEU A 301 2.36 -10.07 10.72
C LEU A 301 3.29 -9.42 9.68
N PRO A 302 3.96 -10.22 8.82
CA PRO A 302 4.96 -9.68 7.89
C PRO A 302 4.37 -8.83 6.77
N ASP A 303 3.09 -9.02 6.45
CA ASP A 303 2.31 -8.04 5.70
C ASP A 303 0.87 -7.90 6.24
N CYS A 304 0.04 -7.11 5.57
CA CYS A 304 -1.38 -6.88 5.82
C CYS A 304 -2.04 -6.57 4.47
N PRO A 305 -2.19 -7.58 3.59
CA PRO A 305 -2.74 -7.39 2.25
C PRO A 305 -4.22 -6.95 2.31
N PRO A 306 -4.65 -5.92 1.57
CA PRO A 306 -6.04 -5.45 1.59
C PRO A 306 -7.07 -6.50 1.12
N VAL A 307 -6.67 -7.40 0.23
CA VAL A 307 -7.51 -8.53 -0.24
C VAL A 307 -7.58 -9.68 0.76
N GLY A 308 -6.77 -9.66 1.81
CA GLY A 308 -6.67 -10.74 2.80
C GLY A 308 -5.66 -11.84 2.43
N TRP A 309 -5.72 -12.92 3.20
CA TRP A 309 -4.84 -14.07 3.13
C TRP A 309 -5.57 -15.31 2.62
N GLY A 310 -4.83 -16.20 1.96
CA GLY A 310 -5.34 -17.37 1.27
C GLY A 310 -5.82 -17.07 -0.15
N PRO A 311 -6.36 -18.07 -0.84
CA PRO A 311 -7.02 -17.90 -2.14
C PRO A 311 -8.27 -17.04 -2.01
N VAL A 312 -8.29 -15.93 -2.75
CA VAL A 312 -9.36 -14.92 -2.77
C VAL A 312 -10.13 -14.99 -4.10
N PRO A 313 -11.31 -14.38 -4.25
CA PRO A 313 -12.03 -14.34 -5.52
C PRO A 313 -11.16 -13.84 -6.69
N GLU A 314 -10.29 -12.87 -6.42
CA GLU A 314 -9.33 -12.30 -7.37
C GLU A 314 -8.29 -13.33 -7.86
N THR A 315 -8.00 -14.40 -7.10
CA THR A 315 -7.15 -15.52 -7.55
C THR A 315 -7.78 -16.22 -8.74
N ALA A 316 -9.07 -16.56 -8.64
CA ALA A 316 -9.81 -17.24 -9.70
C ALA A 316 -10.03 -16.30 -10.90
N MET A 317 -10.34 -15.03 -10.67
CA MET A 317 -10.50 -14.03 -11.75
C MET A 317 -9.22 -13.80 -12.57
N ALA A 318 -8.04 -13.99 -11.98
CA ALA A 318 -6.78 -13.97 -12.71
C ALA A 318 -6.62 -15.17 -13.68
N GLY A 319 -7.37 -16.26 -13.46
CA GLY A 319 -7.21 -17.54 -14.13
C GLY A 319 -6.22 -18.46 -13.41
N LEU A 320 -6.15 -18.37 -12.07
CA LEU A 320 -5.27 -19.19 -11.23
C LEU A 320 -6.08 -20.05 -10.24
N LYS A 321 -5.65 -21.29 -10.05
CA LYS A 321 -6.27 -22.25 -9.13
C LYS A 321 -5.22 -22.93 -8.25
N PRO A 322 -5.29 -22.80 -6.91
CA PRO A 322 -4.30 -23.43 -6.03
C PRO A 322 -4.34 -24.96 -6.06
N VAL A 323 -3.20 -25.56 -6.37
CA VAL A 323 -3.01 -27.03 -6.42
C VAL A 323 -2.47 -27.53 -5.08
N SER A 324 -1.39 -26.91 -4.61
CA SER A 324 -0.64 -27.34 -3.41
C SER A 324 -1.30 -26.96 -2.08
N HIS A 325 -1.55 -25.66 -1.87
CA HIS A 325 -2.04 -25.08 -0.62
C HIS A 325 -3.34 -24.32 -0.91
N LYS A 326 -4.35 -24.45 -0.05
CA LYS A 326 -5.72 -23.94 -0.30
C LYS A 326 -6.28 -23.08 0.84
N GLN A 327 -5.42 -22.66 1.76
CA GLN A 327 -5.74 -21.94 2.99
C GLN A 327 -4.71 -20.84 3.21
N ALA A 328 -5.05 -19.84 4.02
CA ALA A 328 -4.17 -18.70 4.32
C ALA A 328 -2.80 -19.08 4.90
N GLU A 329 -2.76 -20.13 5.71
CA GLU A 329 -1.58 -20.51 6.47
C GLU A 329 -0.88 -21.74 5.87
N VAL A 330 0.44 -21.64 5.69
CA VAL A 330 1.34 -22.70 5.25
C VAL A 330 2.38 -22.95 6.34
N THR A 331 2.73 -24.20 6.61
CA THR A 331 3.76 -24.54 7.62
C THR A 331 4.93 -25.26 6.99
N SER A 332 6.15 -24.77 7.23
CA SER A 332 7.40 -25.42 6.83
C SER A 332 8.24 -25.79 8.06
N LYS A 333 8.82 -27.00 8.03
CA LYS A 333 9.67 -27.53 9.11
C LYS A 333 11.16 -27.46 8.80
N ASP A 334 11.50 -27.56 7.53
CA ASP A 334 12.86 -27.59 6.96
C ASP A 334 13.26 -26.28 6.28
N GLY A 335 12.32 -25.33 6.17
CA GLY A 335 12.50 -24.05 5.48
C GLY A 335 12.18 -24.11 3.99
N TYR A 336 11.87 -25.27 3.41
CA TYR A 336 11.49 -25.37 2.00
C TYR A 336 9.97 -25.30 1.86
N VAL A 337 9.49 -24.60 0.83
CA VAL A 337 8.07 -24.53 0.46
C VAL A 337 7.95 -24.48 -1.06
N GLU A 338 7.00 -25.24 -1.59
CA GLU A 338 6.62 -25.25 -3.01
C GLU A 338 5.14 -24.88 -3.13
N ILE A 339 4.86 -23.71 -3.72
CA ILE A 339 3.50 -23.22 -3.97
C ILE A 339 3.18 -23.40 -5.45
N ARG A 340 2.45 -24.48 -5.77
CA ARG A 340 1.90 -24.77 -7.09
C ARG A 340 0.48 -24.23 -7.28
N LEU A 341 0.26 -23.54 -8.39
CA LEU A 341 -1.02 -23.04 -8.88
C LEU A 341 -1.21 -23.51 -10.33
N ALA A 342 -2.35 -24.10 -10.66
CA ALA A 342 -2.73 -24.30 -12.05
C ALA A 342 -3.15 -22.96 -12.67
N LYS A 343 -2.86 -22.75 -13.95
CA LYS A 343 -3.24 -21.56 -14.71
C LYS A 343 -4.06 -21.92 -15.95
N GLU A 344 -5.06 -21.10 -16.23
CA GLU A 344 -6.00 -21.31 -17.34
C GLU A 344 -5.53 -20.65 -18.65
N ARG A 345 -4.49 -19.80 -18.57
CA ARG A 345 -3.94 -19.00 -19.68
C ARG A 345 -2.48 -18.62 -19.40
N ALA A 346 -1.79 -18.16 -20.44
CA ALA A 346 -0.52 -17.45 -20.29
C ALA A 346 -0.75 -16.08 -19.62
N MET A 347 0.16 -15.68 -18.74
CA MET A 347 0.07 -14.47 -17.91
C MET A 347 1.44 -14.05 -17.42
N ALA A 348 1.61 -12.76 -17.12
CA ALA A 348 2.72 -12.28 -16.32
C ALA A 348 2.43 -12.62 -14.84
N PHE A 349 3.43 -13.10 -14.12
CA PHE A 349 3.29 -13.56 -12.75
C PHE A 349 4.49 -13.10 -11.91
N HIS A 350 4.23 -12.53 -10.74
CA HIS A 350 5.25 -11.91 -9.90
C HIS A 350 5.05 -12.29 -8.43
N GLN A 351 6.16 -12.32 -7.68
CA GLN A 351 6.14 -12.68 -6.27
C GLN A 351 6.99 -11.75 -5.39
N LEU A 352 6.49 -11.53 -4.17
CA LEU A 352 7.18 -10.82 -3.10
C LEU A 352 7.14 -11.64 -1.82
N LEU A 353 8.32 -11.96 -1.27
CA LEU A 353 8.49 -12.54 0.06
C LEU A 353 8.87 -11.43 1.05
N LYS A 354 8.11 -11.31 2.15
CA LYS A 354 8.35 -10.34 3.24
C LYS A 354 8.48 -11.06 4.59
N HIS A 355 9.27 -10.50 5.51
CA HIS A 355 9.47 -10.99 6.89
C HIS A 355 9.54 -9.78 7.82
N SER A 356 9.01 -9.87 9.05
CA SER A 356 8.94 -8.72 9.97
C SER A 356 10.28 -8.16 10.45
N VAL A 357 11.41 -8.80 10.09
CA VAL A 357 12.78 -8.48 10.56
C VAL A 357 13.86 -8.57 9.47
N ILE A 358 13.62 -9.28 8.36
CA ILE A 358 14.65 -9.47 7.32
C ILE A 358 14.37 -8.47 6.21
N ASP A 359 15.43 -7.79 5.76
CA ASP A 359 15.44 -6.87 4.62
C ASP A 359 14.86 -7.50 3.34
N GLU A 360 14.01 -6.75 2.62
CA GLU A 360 13.23 -7.28 1.49
C GLU A 360 14.14 -7.55 0.27
N ALA A 361 15.18 -6.73 0.07
CA ALA A 361 16.18 -6.95 -0.97
C ALA A 361 16.95 -8.26 -0.71
N THR A 362 17.21 -8.58 0.55
CA THR A 362 17.81 -9.85 0.98
C THR A 362 16.85 -11.02 0.75
N LEU A 363 15.57 -10.90 1.13
CA LEU A 363 14.55 -11.93 0.90
C LEU A 363 14.34 -12.26 -0.58
N SER A 364 14.60 -11.32 -1.50
CA SER A 364 14.53 -11.58 -2.95
C SER A 364 15.41 -12.72 -3.44
N LYS A 365 16.44 -13.12 -2.68
CA LYS A 365 17.36 -14.25 -2.99
C LYS A 365 16.82 -15.62 -2.56
N TYR A 366 15.67 -15.66 -1.88
CA TYR A 366 15.10 -16.83 -1.22
C TYR A 366 13.77 -17.31 -1.81
N SER A 367 13.43 -16.79 -2.99
CA SER A 367 12.13 -16.98 -3.64
C SER A 367 12.29 -16.91 -5.16
N VAL A 368 11.90 -17.96 -5.88
CA VAL A 368 11.92 -18.00 -7.35
C VAL A 368 10.63 -18.62 -7.89
N THR A 369 10.23 -18.21 -9.09
CA THR A 369 9.04 -18.70 -9.78
C THR A 369 9.46 -19.40 -11.07
N GLU A 370 8.84 -20.54 -11.35
CA GLU A 370 8.86 -21.19 -12.67
C GLU A 370 7.43 -21.18 -13.25
N LEU A 371 7.33 -20.94 -14.55
CA LEU A 371 6.08 -20.98 -15.31
C LEU A 371 6.24 -22.03 -16.42
N ASP A 372 5.35 -23.01 -16.45
CA ASP A 372 5.22 -23.95 -17.58
C ASP A 372 3.96 -23.62 -18.40
N ASP A 373 3.40 -24.56 -19.19
CA ASP A 373 2.17 -24.33 -19.95
C ASP A 373 0.89 -24.36 -19.09
N ASN A 374 0.87 -25.11 -17.99
CA ASN A 374 -0.31 -25.43 -17.20
C ASN A 374 -0.24 -24.96 -15.73
N GLU A 375 0.96 -24.71 -15.19
CA GLU A 375 1.16 -24.30 -13.81
C GLU A 375 2.11 -23.11 -13.65
N ALA A 376 1.97 -22.44 -12.51
CA ALA A 376 2.91 -21.48 -11.94
C ALA A 376 3.37 -22.01 -10.58
N THR A 377 4.68 -22.20 -10.43
CA THR A 377 5.27 -22.79 -9.22
C THR A 377 6.24 -21.82 -8.56
N VAL A 378 6.01 -21.51 -7.28
CA VAL A 378 6.89 -20.66 -6.48
C VAL A 378 7.65 -21.51 -5.47
N TYR A 379 8.97 -21.48 -5.58
CA TYR A 379 9.90 -22.19 -4.68
C TYR A 379 10.49 -21.21 -3.68
N LEU A 380 10.38 -21.54 -2.38
CA LEU A 380 10.92 -20.75 -1.29
C LEU A 380 11.98 -21.53 -0.50
N ARG A 381 12.98 -20.80 0.00
CA ARG A 381 14.04 -21.27 0.89
C ARG A 381 14.13 -20.35 2.09
N LEU A 382 13.40 -20.63 3.16
CA LEU A 382 13.21 -19.70 4.27
C LEU A 382 14.48 -19.64 5.17
N PRO A 383 15.15 -18.48 5.28
CA PRO A 383 16.49 -18.39 5.88
C PRO A 383 16.55 -18.50 7.41
N GLN A 384 15.41 -18.54 8.11
CA GLN A 384 15.32 -18.74 9.56
C GLN A 384 13.88 -19.05 9.99
N LYS A 385 13.70 -19.58 11.21
CA LYS A 385 12.38 -19.62 11.86
C LYS A 385 11.73 -18.24 11.90
N GLY A 386 10.41 -18.22 11.78
CA GLY A 386 9.63 -16.99 11.76
C GLY A 386 8.42 -17.11 10.85
N GLU A 387 7.73 -15.98 10.69
CA GLU A 387 6.57 -15.85 9.83
C GLU A 387 6.95 -15.06 8.60
N TYR A 388 6.53 -15.52 7.42
CA TYR A 388 6.78 -14.86 6.15
C TYR A 388 5.46 -14.58 5.44
N ALA A 389 5.36 -13.46 4.74
CA ALA A 389 4.26 -13.20 3.82
C ALA A 389 4.75 -13.45 2.40
N LEU A 390 4.17 -14.43 1.71
CA LEU A 390 4.29 -14.55 0.26
C LEU A 390 3.11 -13.82 -0.37
N LYS A 391 3.39 -12.85 -1.24
CA LYS A 391 2.40 -12.15 -2.05
C LYS A 391 2.59 -12.50 -3.51
N LEU A 392 1.50 -12.77 -4.20
CA LEU A 392 1.48 -13.13 -5.61
C LEU A 392 0.64 -12.11 -6.39
N PHE A 393 1.10 -11.79 -7.58
CA PHE A 393 0.50 -10.81 -8.48
C PHE A 393 0.47 -11.41 -9.88
N ALA A 394 -0.61 -11.19 -10.63
CA ALA A 394 -0.75 -11.71 -11.97
C ALA A 394 -1.55 -10.75 -12.86
N GLN A 395 -1.16 -10.63 -14.12
CA GLN A 395 -1.81 -9.80 -15.14
C GLN A 395 -1.65 -10.41 -16.54
N GLY A 396 -2.39 -9.93 -17.54
CA GLY A 396 -2.16 -10.31 -18.94
C GLY A 396 -0.74 -9.99 -19.40
N LEU A 397 -0.21 -10.77 -20.35
CA LEU A 397 1.16 -10.58 -20.87
C LEU A 397 1.36 -9.20 -21.54
N GLU A 398 0.30 -8.66 -22.14
CA GLU A 398 0.26 -7.34 -22.80
C GLU A 398 -0.02 -6.18 -21.84
N GLU A 399 -0.29 -6.45 -20.56
CA GLU A 399 -0.53 -5.40 -19.56
C GLU A 399 0.80 -4.84 -19.04
N GLU A 400 0.81 -3.55 -18.69
CA GLU A 400 1.99 -2.83 -18.18
C GLU A 400 1.69 -2.17 -16.83
N GLY A 401 2.74 -1.89 -16.05
CA GLY A 401 2.64 -1.24 -14.75
C GLY A 401 2.50 -2.23 -13.59
N ALA A 402 1.70 -1.85 -12.59
CA ALA A 402 1.51 -2.64 -11.37
C ALA A 402 0.40 -3.68 -11.53
N ALA A 403 0.77 -4.96 -11.34
CA ALA A 403 -0.16 -6.08 -11.34
C ALA A 403 -1.07 -6.05 -10.09
N PRO A 404 -2.33 -6.52 -10.21
CA PRO A 404 -3.18 -6.73 -9.05
C PRO A 404 -2.59 -7.82 -8.14
N ASN A 405 -2.75 -7.66 -6.82
CA ASN A 405 -2.40 -8.68 -5.85
C ASN A 405 -3.51 -9.72 -5.81
N VAL A 406 -3.23 -10.92 -6.31
CA VAL A 406 -4.25 -11.95 -6.58
C VAL A 406 -4.31 -13.05 -5.52
N LEU A 407 -3.27 -13.20 -4.68
CA LEU A 407 -3.16 -14.28 -3.69
C LEU A 407 -2.06 -13.95 -2.68
N ASN A 408 -2.26 -14.27 -1.40
CA ASN A 408 -1.25 -14.13 -0.34
C ASN A 408 -1.23 -15.36 0.59
N TYR A 409 -0.07 -15.73 1.11
CA TYR A 409 0.06 -16.79 2.13
C TYR A 409 0.87 -16.29 3.33
N LEU A 410 0.43 -16.63 4.55
CA LEU A 410 1.22 -16.54 5.76
C LEU A 410 1.96 -17.88 5.94
N ILE A 411 3.28 -17.83 5.94
CA ILE A 411 4.14 -19.01 5.95
C ILE A 411 4.89 -19.08 7.27
N ASN A 412 4.50 -20.06 8.09
CA ASN A 412 5.05 -20.33 9.41
C ASN A 412 6.26 -21.28 9.27
N CYS A 413 7.47 -20.75 9.37
CA CYS A 413 8.70 -21.54 9.37
C CYS A 413 9.10 -21.91 10.81
N SER A 414 9.15 -23.21 11.08
CA SER A 414 9.60 -23.77 12.36
C SER A 414 11.04 -24.28 12.34
N ASN A 415 11.80 -24.05 11.25
CA ASN A 415 13.15 -24.60 11.11
C ASN A 415 14.09 -24.12 12.23
N THR A 416 14.65 -25.08 12.97
CA THR A 416 15.51 -24.84 14.13
C THR A 416 17.01 -24.95 13.82
N ASP A 417 17.37 -25.55 12.68
CA ASP A 417 18.73 -25.88 12.31
C ASP A 417 19.13 -25.14 11.03
N GLN A 418 20.31 -24.50 11.04
CA GLN A 418 20.93 -23.69 9.97
C GLN A 418 20.04 -23.38 8.76
N GLY A 419 19.50 -22.17 8.72
CA GLY A 419 18.51 -21.73 7.73
C GLY A 419 18.88 -22.00 6.27
N SER A 420 17.85 -22.22 5.45
CA SER A 420 18.00 -22.62 4.05
C SER A 420 18.90 -21.63 3.29
N LYS A 421 19.81 -22.16 2.45
CA LYS A 421 20.68 -21.32 1.60
C LYS A 421 19.85 -20.57 0.55
N PRO A 422 20.25 -19.36 0.14
CA PRO A 422 19.59 -18.68 -0.98
C PRO A 422 19.73 -19.47 -2.28
N PHE A 423 18.91 -19.13 -3.27
CA PHE A 423 19.18 -19.52 -4.66
C PHE A 423 20.41 -18.75 -5.16
N PRO A 424 21.15 -19.26 -6.17
CA PRO A 424 22.01 -18.41 -7.01
C PRO A 424 21.21 -17.20 -7.53
N ASN A 425 21.87 -16.11 -7.94
CA ASN A 425 21.15 -14.90 -8.36
C ASN A 425 20.20 -15.24 -9.53
N VAL A 426 18.89 -15.13 -9.31
CA VAL A 426 17.85 -15.27 -10.32
C VAL A 426 17.24 -13.90 -10.51
N THR A 427 17.58 -13.25 -11.62
CA THR A 427 17.11 -11.90 -11.92
C THR A 427 15.59 -11.92 -12.12
N ASN A 428 14.90 -10.93 -11.59
CA ASN A 428 13.43 -10.86 -11.51
C ASN A 428 12.77 -11.95 -10.63
N GLY A 429 13.53 -12.91 -10.09
CA GLY A 429 12.97 -14.07 -9.39
C GLY A 429 12.16 -14.99 -10.31
N LEU A 430 12.33 -14.89 -11.63
CA LEU A 430 11.64 -15.70 -12.65
C LEU A 430 12.65 -16.62 -13.34
N LEU A 431 12.32 -17.90 -13.42
CA LEU A 431 13.01 -18.93 -14.18
C LEU A 431 12.34 -19.12 -15.55
N GLY A 432 13.13 -19.41 -16.56
CA GLY A 432 12.71 -19.49 -17.95
C GLY A 432 12.62 -18.11 -18.60
N ARG A 433 11.61 -17.92 -19.45
CA ARG A 433 11.45 -16.77 -20.34
C ARG A 433 10.75 -15.59 -19.64
N ASN A 434 11.37 -14.42 -19.69
CA ASN A 434 10.67 -13.15 -19.46
C ASN A 434 10.00 -12.72 -20.78
N GLU A 435 8.68 -12.87 -20.87
CA GLU A 435 7.92 -12.66 -22.11
C GLU A 435 8.00 -11.23 -22.65
N LEU A 436 7.79 -10.22 -21.81
CA LEU A 436 7.75 -8.81 -22.23
C LEU A 436 9.10 -8.39 -22.85
N ALA A 437 10.19 -8.57 -22.09
CA ALA A 437 11.52 -8.20 -22.55
C ALA A 437 11.97 -9.08 -23.74
N SER A 438 11.73 -10.39 -23.71
CA SER A 438 12.12 -11.28 -24.82
C SER A 438 11.40 -10.92 -26.12
N THR A 439 10.13 -10.53 -26.05
CA THR A 439 9.35 -10.15 -27.22
C THR A 439 9.84 -8.83 -27.79
N GLN A 440 10.07 -7.82 -26.96
CA GLN A 440 10.59 -6.51 -27.39
C GLN A 440 11.98 -6.61 -28.05
N PHE A 441 12.89 -7.42 -27.51
CA PHE A 441 14.24 -7.61 -28.05
C PHE A 441 14.34 -8.74 -29.11
N GLY A 442 13.22 -9.39 -29.46
CA GLY A 442 13.17 -10.49 -30.42
C GLY A 442 14.01 -11.71 -30.00
N VAL A 443 14.17 -11.94 -28.70
CA VAL A 443 14.98 -13.01 -28.14
C VAL A 443 14.21 -14.32 -28.11
N GLN A 444 14.81 -15.40 -28.61
CA GLN A 444 14.24 -16.74 -28.62
C GLN A 444 15.27 -17.79 -28.19
N ALA A 445 14.94 -18.61 -27.20
CA ALA A 445 15.74 -19.79 -26.84
C ALA A 445 15.66 -20.84 -27.96
N LEU A 446 16.82 -21.37 -28.35
CA LEU A 446 16.98 -22.39 -29.39
C LEU A 446 17.29 -23.78 -28.81
N SER A 447 17.92 -23.84 -27.63
CA SER A 447 18.04 -25.05 -26.79
C SER A 447 17.45 -24.77 -25.40
N HIS A 448 17.10 -25.83 -24.65
CA HIS A 448 16.50 -25.74 -23.30
C HIS A 448 15.33 -24.76 -23.26
N LYS A 449 14.31 -25.04 -24.08
CA LYS A 449 13.11 -24.19 -24.21
C LYS A 449 12.06 -24.47 -23.14
N ASP A 450 12.10 -25.68 -22.60
CA ASP A 450 11.09 -26.25 -21.73
C ASP A 450 11.53 -26.03 -20.27
N GLY A 451 10.90 -25.06 -19.61
CA GLY A 451 11.23 -24.67 -18.23
C GLY A 451 12.52 -23.86 -18.08
N GLY A 452 12.81 -23.49 -16.83
CA GLY A 452 14.02 -22.76 -16.43
C GLY A 452 14.99 -23.57 -15.58
N MET A 453 14.63 -24.79 -15.14
CA MET A 453 15.54 -25.69 -14.44
C MET A 453 16.28 -26.65 -15.39
N ILE A 454 17.59 -26.80 -15.22
CA ILE A 454 18.43 -27.71 -16.03
C ILE A 454 19.33 -28.55 -15.11
N ASP A 455 19.38 -29.87 -15.33
CA ASP A 455 20.38 -30.75 -14.73
C ASP A 455 21.58 -30.94 -15.70
N ALA A 456 22.79 -30.57 -15.27
CA ALA A 456 24.03 -30.71 -16.04
C ALA A 456 24.88 -31.87 -15.48
N VAL A 457 24.99 -32.96 -16.25
CA VAL A 457 25.53 -34.25 -15.76
C VAL A 457 27.05 -34.37 -15.76
N ASP A 458 27.75 -33.59 -16.59
CA ASP A 458 29.20 -33.62 -16.80
C ASP A 458 29.89 -32.29 -16.44
N GLY A 459 29.15 -31.39 -15.77
CA GLY A 459 29.59 -30.03 -15.48
C GLY A 459 29.58 -29.07 -16.66
N LYS A 460 29.12 -29.46 -17.85
CA LYS A 460 29.14 -28.60 -19.04
C LYS A 460 27.73 -28.34 -19.57
N LEU A 461 27.51 -27.15 -20.11
CA LEU A 461 26.22 -26.77 -20.70
C LEU A 461 26.41 -25.84 -21.89
N ASN A 462 25.60 -26.05 -22.94
CA ASN A 462 25.55 -25.17 -24.11
C ASN A 462 24.12 -24.66 -24.33
N VAL A 463 23.89 -23.40 -24.00
CA VAL A 463 22.60 -22.73 -24.21
C VAL A 463 22.67 -21.84 -25.45
N LYS A 464 21.64 -21.88 -26.30
CA LYS A 464 21.62 -21.17 -27.58
C LYS A 464 20.42 -20.25 -27.69
N PHE A 465 20.64 -19.06 -28.24
CA PHE A 465 19.61 -18.04 -28.46
C PHE A 465 19.69 -17.44 -29.86
N ARG A 466 18.58 -16.91 -30.33
CA ARG A 466 18.51 -15.90 -31.40
C ARG A 466 18.05 -14.58 -30.80
N ALA A 467 18.48 -13.46 -31.37
CA ALA A 467 18.00 -12.12 -31.04
C ALA A 467 17.84 -11.28 -32.32
N ASN A 468 17.22 -10.10 -32.22
CA ASN A 468 17.16 -9.14 -33.32
C ASN A 468 18.58 -8.63 -33.73
N PRO A 469 18.80 -8.20 -34.98
CA PRO A 469 20.14 -7.83 -35.49
C PRO A 469 20.88 -6.75 -34.70
N ASP A 470 20.16 -5.85 -34.05
CA ASP A 470 20.69 -4.71 -33.27
C ASP A 470 20.74 -4.93 -31.77
N VAL A 471 20.40 -6.15 -31.34
CA VAL A 471 20.41 -6.58 -29.95
C VAL A 471 21.69 -7.37 -29.66
N GLU A 472 22.36 -6.98 -28.59
CA GLU A 472 23.44 -7.75 -27.98
C GLU A 472 22.88 -8.57 -26.82
N LEU A 473 23.34 -9.82 -26.70
CA LEU A 473 23.08 -10.64 -25.52
C LEU A 473 24.31 -10.68 -24.62
N VAL A 474 24.06 -10.49 -23.33
CA VAL A 474 25.07 -10.44 -22.25
C VAL A 474 24.65 -11.44 -21.18
N CYS A 475 25.58 -12.15 -20.54
CA CYS A 475 25.25 -13.09 -19.47
C CYS A 475 25.88 -12.79 -18.11
N GLU A 476 25.15 -13.05 -17.04
CA GLU A 476 25.72 -13.33 -15.72
C GLU A 476 25.71 -14.85 -15.51
N MET A 477 26.81 -15.38 -14.98
CA MET A 477 26.87 -16.73 -14.41
C MET A 477 27.19 -16.60 -12.92
N HIS A 478 26.38 -17.19 -12.05
CA HIS A 478 26.48 -16.99 -10.60
C HIS A 478 26.31 -18.30 -9.82
N THR A 479 26.96 -18.40 -8.66
CA THR A 479 26.74 -19.46 -7.67
C THR A 479 26.98 -18.92 -6.25
N ASN A 480 26.39 -19.53 -5.23
CA ASN A 480 26.59 -19.17 -3.82
C ASN A 480 27.78 -19.91 -3.18
N ASP A 481 28.48 -20.77 -3.92
CA ASP A 481 29.66 -21.49 -3.43
C ASP A 481 30.94 -20.81 -3.92
N GLY A 482 31.74 -20.26 -2.99
CA GLY A 482 32.95 -19.53 -3.33
C GLY A 482 34.04 -20.34 -4.04
N ARG A 483 34.08 -21.67 -3.87
CA ARG A 483 35.01 -22.55 -4.61
C ARG A 483 34.51 -22.76 -6.04
N ALA A 484 33.21 -22.93 -6.20
CA ALA A 484 32.58 -23.00 -7.52
C ALA A 484 32.73 -21.68 -8.29
N ALA A 485 32.51 -20.52 -7.64
CA ALA A 485 32.73 -19.20 -8.21
C ALA A 485 34.21 -18.92 -8.58
N GLY A 486 35.15 -19.54 -7.85
CA GLY A 486 36.58 -19.54 -8.18
C GLY A 486 36.90 -20.26 -9.49
N ARG A 487 36.21 -21.37 -9.77
CA ARG A 487 36.55 -22.32 -10.85
C ARG A 487 35.61 -22.33 -12.06
N MET A 488 34.42 -21.74 -11.96
CA MET A 488 33.45 -21.70 -13.06
C MET A 488 33.92 -20.78 -14.19
N ALA A 489 33.59 -21.15 -15.42
CA ALA A 489 33.93 -20.37 -16.61
C ALA A 489 32.79 -20.35 -17.62
N HIS A 490 32.77 -19.34 -18.48
CA HIS A 490 31.84 -19.28 -19.59
C HIS A 490 32.49 -18.68 -20.85
N GLN A 491 31.92 -18.98 -22.01
CA GLN A 491 32.28 -18.38 -23.28
C GLN A 491 31.02 -18.02 -24.05
N VAL A 492 30.93 -16.77 -24.52
CA VAL A 492 29.87 -16.29 -25.41
C VAL A 492 30.40 -16.21 -26.84
N GLN A 493 29.67 -16.78 -27.79
CA GLN A 493 29.95 -16.70 -29.23
C GLN A 493 28.68 -16.29 -29.98
N ASN A 494 28.79 -15.39 -30.96
CA ASN A 494 27.69 -15.06 -31.88
C ASN A 494 28.10 -15.43 -33.31
N ALA A 495 27.36 -16.35 -33.94
CA ALA A 495 27.51 -16.71 -35.34
C ALA A 495 26.19 -16.42 -36.08
N ASN A 496 26.20 -15.42 -36.96
CA ASN A 496 25.06 -15.04 -37.81
C ASN A 496 23.74 -14.83 -37.02
N GLY A 497 23.81 -14.13 -35.89
CA GLY A 497 22.64 -13.86 -35.02
C GLY A 497 22.23 -15.03 -34.12
N THR A 498 22.98 -16.13 -34.15
CA THR A 498 22.84 -17.25 -33.20
C THR A 498 23.91 -17.11 -32.11
N TRP A 499 23.47 -16.77 -30.92
CA TRP A 499 24.30 -16.69 -29.72
C TRP A 499 24.40 -18.07 -29.06
N THR A 500 25.61 -18.47 -28.66
CA THR A 500 25.89 -19.68 -27.89
C THR A 500 26.64 -19.30 -26.62
N PHE A 501 26.09 -19.72 -25.49
CA PHE A 501 26.66 -19.59 -24.15
C PHE A 501 27.15 -20.99 -23.74
N SER A 502 28.47 -21.17 -23.75
CA SER A 502 29.13 -22.40 -23.29
C SER A 502 29.57 -22.19 -21.84
N LEU A 503 29.07 -23.01 -20.92
CA LEU A 503 29.37 -22.95 -19.49
C LEU A 503 30.22 -24.16 -19.05
N ASP A 504 31.17 -23.92 -18.16
CA ASP A 504 31.94 -24.93 -17.44
C ASP A 504 31.72 -24.74 -15.93
N MET A 505 31.18 -25.77 -15.28
CA MET A 505 30.74 -25.83 -13.89
C MET A 505 31.43 -27.03 -13.22
N PRO A 506 32.76 -26.99 -13.04
CA PRO A 506 33.55 -28.17 -12.67
C PRO A 506 33.24 -28.68 -11.25
N VAL A 507 32.76 -27.81 -10.36
CA VAL A 507 32.35 -28.14 -8.99
C VAL A 507 30.87 -28.51 -8.97
N LYS A 508 30.51 -29.59 -8.28
CA LYS A 508 29.12 -29.98 -8.04
C LYS A 508 28.39 -28.90 -7.24
N GLY A 509 27.23 -28.44 -7.71
CA GLY A 509 26.47 -27.39 -7.04
C GLY A 509 25.33 -26.81 -7.87
N GLU A 510 24.72 -25.76 -7.33
CA GLU A 510 23.72 -24.96 -8.03
C GLU A 510 24.35 -23.68 -8.59
N TYR A 511 24.00 -23.37 -9.83
CA TYR A 511 24.44 -22.21 -10.59
C TYR A 511 23.22 -21.53 -11.20
N SER A 512 23.32 -20.25 -11.56
CA SER A 512 22.38 -19.61 -12.46
C SER A 512 23.08 -19.08 -13.70
N LEU A 513 22.33 -19.04 -14.80
CA LEU A 513 22.67 -18.30 -16.01
C LEU A 513 21.56 -17.27 -16.24
N ASN A 514 21.85 -15.99 -16.03
CA ASN A 514 20.96 -14.91 -16.42
C ASN A 514 21.38 -14.38 -17.78
N VAL A 515 20.48 -14.35 -18.74
CA VAL A 515 20.69 -13.81 -20.08
C VAL A 515 19.93 -12.50 -20.19
N PHE A 516 20.65 -11.45 -20.53
CA PHE A 516 20.16 -10.10 -20.71
C PHE A 516 20.25 -9.68 -22.18
N ALA A 517 19.34 -8.80 -22.59
CA ALA A 517 19.40 -8.09 -23.85
C ALA A 517 19.68 -6.61 -23.63
N ARG A 518 20.41 -5.99 -24.56
CA ARG A 518 20.49 -4.54 -24.73
C ARG A 518 20.54 -4.18 -26.21
N ASN A 519 20.15 -2.95 -26.54
CA ASN A 519 20.48 -2.38 -27.84
C ASN A 519 21.94 -1.92 -27.83
N LYS A 520 22.65 -2.01 -28.97
CA LYS A 520 24.06 -1.56 -29.09
C LYS A 520 24.31 -0.10 -28.69
N GLU A 521 23.27 0.74 -28.76
CA GLU A 521 23.33 2.16 -28.41
C GLU A 521 23.06 2.41 -26.91
N ASP A 522 22.38 1.50 -26.21
CA ASP A 522 22.13 1.62 -24.78
C ASP A 522 23.33 1.10 -23.99
N LYS A 523 24.04 2.03 -23.35
CA LYS A 523 25.21 1.76 -22.52
C LYS A 523 24.90 1.78 -21.02
N ASN A 524 23.67 2.12 -20.64
CA ASN A 524 23.27 2.27 -19.24
C ASN A 524 22.51 1.04 -18.76
N GLN A 525 21.72 0.38 -19.62
CA GLN A 525 20.77 -0.63 -19.20
C GLN A 525 20.92 -1.98 -19.89
N ILE A 526 20.57 -3.02 -19.14
CA ILE A 526 20.43 -4.40 -19.61
C ILE A 526 19.09 -4.97 -19.08
N HIS A 527 18.39 -5.72 -19.91
CA HIS A 527 17.05 -6.23 -19.58
C HIS A 527 17.06 -7.75 -19.53
N SER A 528 16.66 -8.33 -18.39
CA SER A 528 16.63 -9.79 -18.22
C SER A 528 15.59 -10.40 -19.17
N VAL A 529 16.03 -11.25 -20.10
CA VAL A 529 15.18 -11.91 -21.10
C VAL A 529 14.98 -13.40 -20.80
N HIS A 530 15.97 -14.07 -20.22
CA HIS A 530 15.86 -15.48 -19.89
C HIS A 530 16.77 -15.86 -18.72
N THR A 531 16.30 -16.69 -17.79
CA THR A 531 17.11 -17.12 -16.64
C THR A 531 17.00 -18.63 -16.43
N TYR A 532 18.13 -19.31 -16.23
CA TYR A 532 18.17 -20.72 -15.84
C TYR A 532 18.72 -20.92 -14.44
N LEU A 533 18.17 -21.89 -13.72
CA LEU A 533 18.75 -22.49 -12.52
C LEU A 533 19.32 -23.86 -12.89
N ILE A 534 20.63 -24.03 -12.75
CA ILE A 534 21.37 -25.19 -13.24
C ILE A 534 21.91 -25.99 -12.06
N LYS A 535 21.59 -27.27 -12.00
CA LYS A 535 22.13 -28.24 -11.04
C LYS A 535 23.25 -29.03 -11.72
N SER A 536 24.49 -28.67 -11.43
CA SER A 536 25.68 -29.35 -11.97
C SER A 536 26.11 -30.50 -11.06
N GLN A 537 26.43 -31.67 -11.63
CA GLN A 537 27.12 -32.75 -10.93
C GLN A 537 28.65 -32.55 -10.84
N GLY A 538 29.19 -31.52 -11.50
CA GLY A 538 30.62 -31.31 -11.66
C GLY A 538 31.23 -32.16 -12.79
N SER A 539 32.48 -31.87 -13.17
CA SER A 539 33.18 -32.54 -14.27
C SER A 539 33.99 -33.77 -13.86
N GLY A 540 33.79 -34.28 -12.64
CA GLY A 540 34.47 -35.47 -12.10
C GLY A 540 35.93 -35.24 -11.65
N ASP A 541 36.72 -34.51 -12.43
CA ASP A 541 38.16 -34.27 -12.16
C ASP A 541 38.40 -33.31 -10.97
N ALA A 542 37.40 -32.52 -10.57
CA ALA A 542 37.52 -31.47 -9.54
C ALA A 542 37.74 -31.99 -8.11
N ASP A 543 37.50 -33.28 -7.85
CA ASP A 543 37.68 -33.96 -6.55
C ASP A 543 39.03 -34.75 -6.51
N GLY A 544 39.75 -34.81 -7.64
CA GLY A 544 40.79 -35.81 -7.91
C GLY A 544 42.25 -35.37 -7.80
N SER A 545 42.56 -34.12 -7.43
CA SER A 545 43.96 -33.69 -7.21
C SER A 545 44.12 -32.55 -6.19
N VAL A 546 43.81 -32.82 -4.93
CA VAL A 546 44.29 -31.98 -3.82
C VAL A 546 45.82 -32.07 -3.74
N THR A 547 46.51 -31.13 -4.39
CA THR A 547 47.92 -30.88 -4.13
C THR A 547 48.01 -30.14 -2.79
N PRO A 548 48.62 -30.69 -1.73
CA PRO A 548 48.68 -30.01 -0.44
C PRO A 548 49.63 -28.82 -0.55
N GLY A 549 49.07 -27.62 -0.74
CA GLY A 549 49.84 -26.38 -0.87
C GLY A 549 49.28 -25.34 -1.84
N SER A 550 48.30 -25.68 -2.68
CA SER A 550 47.49 -24.65 -3.35
C SER A 550 46.41 -24.15 -2.41
N GLU A 551 46.43 -22.86 -2.09
CA GLU A 551 45.29 -22.20 -1.47
C GLU A 551 44.16 -22.16 -2.51
N ASP A 552 43.12 -22.99 -2.32
CA ASP A 552 41.90 -22.90 -3.10
C ASP A 552 41.28 -21.52 -2.82
N GLU A 553 41.38 -20.61 -3.78
CA GLU A 553 40.94 -19.22 -3.65
C GLU A 553 39.40 -19.17 -3.57
N VAL A 554 38.88 -19.24 -2.34
CA VAL A 554 37.46 -19.13 -2.05
C VAL A 554 37.03 -17.69 -2.29
N LYS A 555 36.38 -17.43 -3.42
CA LYS A 555 35.82 -16.11 -3.71
C LYS A 555 34.67 -15.79 -2.76
N ASP A 556 34.60 -14.55 -2.31
CA ASP A 556 33.38 -14.04 -1.67
C ASP A 556 32.31 -13.83 -2.75
N THR A 557 31.10 -14.33 -2.50
CA THR A 557 29.93 -14.21 -3.39
C THR A 557 28.87 -13.29 -2.79
N ALA A 558 29.16 -12.60 -1.69
CA ALA A 558 28.24 -11.70 -1.00
C ALA A 558 28.10 -10.35 -1.73
N ILE A 559 27.03 -10.21 -2.52
CA ILE A 559 26.68 -8.92 -3.12
C ILE A 559 26.06 -7.95 -2.07
N PRO A 560 26.51 -6.68 -1.98
CA PRO A 560 25.85 -5.62 -1.22
C PRO A 560 24.35 -5.56 -1.52
N THR A 561 23.53 -5.46 -0.47
CA THR A 561 22.07 -5.55 -0.59
C THR A 561 21.37 -4.62 0.42
N GLU A 562 20.45 -3.76 -0.06
CA GLU A 562 19.69 -2.81 0.79
C GLU A 562 18.27 -2.56 0.25
N THR A 563 17.27 -2.43 1.13
CA THR A 563 15.96 -1.84 0.82
C THR A 563 15.95 -0.32 1.04
N VAL A 564 15.58 0.42 -0.02
CA VAL A 564 15.40 1.88 -0.04
C VAL A 564 13.91 2.21 -0.08
N GLU A 565 13.43 2.98 0.91
CA GLU A 565 12.06 3.50 0.96
C GLU A 565 12.05 4.95 0.43
N THR A 566 11.15 5.28 -0.50
CA THR A 566 11.03 6.64 -1.06
C THR A 566 9.59 6.99 -1.45
N SER A 567 9.32 8.28 -1.62
CA SER A 567 8.10 8.80 -2.28
C SER A 567 8.40 9.53 -3.60
N ASP A 568 9.68 9.79 -3.88
CA ASP A 568 10.10 10.57 -5.06
C ASP A 568 9.96 9.76 -6.34
N GLY A 569 9.73 10.44 -7.47
CA GLY A 569 9.72 9.83 -8.81
C GLY A 569 11.10 9.48 -9.36
N GLU A 570 12.16 9.66 -8.57
CA GLU A 570 13.53 9.26 -8.90
C GLU A 570 14.30 8.92 -7.62
N VAL A 571 15.35 8.10 -7.75
CA VAL A 571 16.29 7.79 -6.66
C VAL A 571 17.72 7.81 -7.18
N MET A 572 18.62 8.45 -6.43
CA MET A 572 20.05 8.42 -6.68
C MET A 572 20.69 7.40 -5.75
N ILE A 573 21.53 6.51 -6.29
CA ILE A 573 22.20 5.44 -5.55
C ILE A 573 23.69 5.47 -5.89
N PRO A 574 24.60 5.31 -4.91
CA PRO A 574 26.03 5.21 -5.17
C PRO A 574 26.38 3.90 -5.88
N VAL A 575 27.20 3.99 -6.92
CA VAL A 575 27.85 2.84 -7.53
C VAL A 575 28.97 2.38 -6.58
N PRO A 576 29.11 1.06 -6.30
CA PRO A 576 30.19 0.57 -5.43
C PRO A 576 31.57 0.97 -5.95
N HIS A 577 32.48 1.32 -5.04
CA HIS A 577 33.84 1.72 -5.39
C HIS A 577 34.60 0.58 -6.10
N GLY A 578 35.48 0.93 -7.05
CA GLY A 578 36.29 -0.02 -7.81
C GLY A 578 35.67 -0.50 -9.13
N TYR A 579 34.44 -0.11 -9.44
CA TYR A 579 33.77 -0.44 -10.70
C TYR A 579 33.52 0.82 -11.55
N GLU A 580 34.03 0.81 -12.78
CA GLU A 580 33.91 1.91 -13.74
C GLU A 580 32.91 1.62 -14.87
N ASN A 581 32.84 0.36 -15.33
CA ASN A 581 32.01 -0.07 -16.46
C ASN A 581 30.69 -0.69 -15.97
N VAL A 582 29.85 0.12 -15.31
CA VAL A 582 28.62 -0.37 -14.65
C VAL A 582 27.38 -0.11 -15.49
N VAL A 583 26.56 -1.15 -15.63
CA VAL A 583 25.22 -1.10 -16.22
C VAL A 583 24.16 -1.49 -15.18
N ALA A 584 22.91 -1.10 -15.41
CA ALA A 584 21.79 -1.38 -14.51
C ALA A 584 20.77 -2.34 -15.13
N ALA A 585 20.17 -3.19 -14.30
CA ALA A 585 18.90 -3.84 -14.61
C ALA A 585 17.86 -3.38 -13.59
N VAL A 586 16.85 -2.64 -14.06
CA VAL A 586 15.70 -2.21 -13.25
C VAL A 586 14.47 -3.01 -13.69
N HIS A 587 13.71 -3.51 -12.72
CA HIS A 587 12.40 -4.10 -12.95
C HIS A 587 11.44 -3.80 -11.80
N ARG A 588 10.14 -3.77 -12.11
CA ARG A 588 9.09 -3.82 -11.10
C ARG A 588 8.98 -5.24 -10.55
N ARG A 589 8.77 -5.36 -9.23
CA ARG A 589 8.62 -6.64 -8.50
C ARG A 589 7.16 -7.04 -8.31
N ASN A 590 6.24 -6.10 -8.43
CA ASN A 590 4.79 -6.29 -8.32
C ASN A 590 4.06 -6.03 -9.66
N GLY A 591 4.67 -6.40 -10.78
CA GLY A 591 4.19 -6.11 -12.14
C GLY A 591 5.34 -6.07 -13.13
N GLN A 592 5.10 -5.52 -14.32
CA GLN A 592 6.09 -5.41 -15.39
C GLN A 592 6.00 -4.05 -16.09
N ASP A 593 7.14 -3.42 -16.33
CA ASP A 593 7.25 -2.19 -17.12
C ASP A 593 8.02 -2.50 -18.42
N PRO A 594 7.66 -1.89 -19.56
CA PRO A 594 8.44 -2.03 -20.78
C PRO A 594 9.83 -1.36 -20.60
N PRO A 595 10.92 -1.98 -21.09
CA PRO A 595 12.22 -1.36 -21.26
C PRO A 595 12.20 0.11 -21.72
N ASP A 596 12.67 1.01 -20.85
CA ASP A 596 12.77 2.45 -21.07
C ASP A 596 14.24 2.90 -20.99
N PRO A 597 14.92 3.17 -22.12
CA PRO A 597 16.32 3.63 -22.14
C PRO A 597 16.57 4.92 -21.33
N SER A 598 15.53 5.74 -21.11
CA SER A 598 15.63 6.98 -20.35
C SER A 598 15.48 6.80 -18.84
N GLN A 599 15.17 5.58 -18.37
CA GLN A 599 14.93 5.28 -16.96
C GLN A 599 16.18 5.43 -16.09
N VAL A 600 17.36 5.09 -16.63
CA VAL A 600 18.63 5.08 -15.88
C VAL A 600 19.66 6.02 -16.49
N GLU A 601 20.28 6.85 -15.64
CA GLU A 601 21.36 7.77 -16.00
C GLU A 601 22.51 7.61 -15.01
N PHE A 602 23.72 7.30 -15.51
CA PHE A 602 24.95 7.32 -14.72
C PHE A 602 25.64 8.69 -14.82
N PHE A 603 26.17 9.19 -13.71
CA PHE A 603 26.94 10.43 -13.66
C PHE A 603 27.91 10.43 -12.47
N THR A 604 28.96 11.25 -12.55
CA THR A 604 29.89 11.48 -11.43
C THR A 604 29.57 12.83 -10.78
N ALA A 605 29.58 12.88 -9.44
CA ALA A 605 29.49 14.11 -8.66
C ALA A 605 30.31 13.97 -7.38
N ASP A 606 31.07 15.00 -7.01
CA ASP A 606 31.94 15.03 -5.81
C ASP A 606 32.81 13.76 -5.66
N ASP A 607 33.47 13.36 -6.76
CA ASP A 607 34.28 12.14 -6.90
C ASP A 607 33.55 10.80 -6.63
N MET A 608 32.21 10.80 -6.57
CA MET A 608 31.38 9.60 -6.49
C MET A 608 30.67 9.32 -7.81
N ASN A 609 30.72 8.05 -8.25
CA ASN A 609 29.86 7.56 -9.34
C ASN A 609 28.47 7.26 -8.77
N LEU A 610 27.44 7.82 -9.41
CA LEU A 610 26.05 7.74 -9.01
C LEU A 610 25.20 7.22 -10.17
N VAL A 611 24.17 6.44 -9.85
CA VAL A 611 23.10 6.09 -10.77
C VAL A 611 21.83 6.84 -10.33
N ASN A 612 21.18 7.55 -11.25
CA ASN A 612 19.81 8.03 -11.08
C ASN A 612 18.85 7.04 -11.74
N VAL A 613 17.83 6.61 -11.01
CA VAL A 613 16.78 5.72 -11.51
C VAL A 613 15.43 6.41 -11.40
N LYS A 614 14.76 6.61 -12.53
CA LYS A 614 13.40 7.16 -12.59
C LYS A 614 12.38 6.07 -12.27
N LEU A 615 11.42 6.41 -11.43
CA LEU A 615 10.40 5.52 -10.88
C LEU A 615 9.04 6.09 -11.32
N ARG A 616 8.49 5.57 -12.42
CA ARG A 616 7.29 6.13 -13.07
C ARG A 616 6.09 6.17 -12.10
N ASP A 617 5.75 5.03 -11.50
CA ASP A 617 4.60 4.88 -10.60
C ASP A 617 5.01 4.52 -9.17
N TYR A 618 4.04 4.48 -8.26
CA TYR A 618 4.21 3.84 -6.96
C TYR A 618 4.27 2.32 -7.15
N GLY A 619 5.09 1.63 -6.35
CA GLY A 619 5.34 0.20 -6.49
C GLY A 619 6.63 -0.25 -5.80
N GLU A 620 6.91 -1.54 -5.92
CA GLU A 620 8.16 -2.14 -5.47
C GLU A 620 9.02 -2.43 -6.70
N TYR A 621 10.23 -1.87 -6.73
CA TYR A 621 11.19 -2.02 -7.81
C TYR A 621 12.44 -2.72 -7.29
N MET A 622 13.24 -3.26 -8.21
CA MET A 622 14.52 -3.88 -7.91
C MET A 622 15.55 -3.41 -8.93
N LEU A 623 16.53 -2.67 -8.45
CA LEU A 623 17.73 -2.27 -9.18
C LEU A 623 18.83 -3.29 -8.89
N ASN A 624 19.44 -3.84 -9.92
CA ASN A 624 20.70 -4.55 -9.83
C ASN A 624 21.75 -3.73 -10.60
N LEU A 625 22.92 -3.54 -10.00
CA LEU A 625 24.08 -2.97 -10.67
C LEU A 625 25.03 -4.09 -11.07
N TYR A 626 25.50 -4.01 -12.31
CA TYR A 626 26.30 -5.03 -12.95
C TYR A 626 27.59 -4.43 -13.50
N ASN A 627 28.74 -4.97 -13.10
CA ASN A 627 30.00 -4.63 -13.74
C ASN A 627 30.11 -5.42 -15.06
N LEU A 628 30.29 -4.72 -16.17
CA LEU A 628 30.38 -5.27 -17.51
C LEU A 628 31.84 -5.59 -17.87
N ASP A 629 32.06 -6.79 -18.41
CA ASP A 629 33.40 -7.26 -18.78
C ASP A 629 34.01 -6.48 -19.96
N ALA A 630 35.32 -6.63 -20.17
CA ALA A 630 36.05 -5.94 -21.23
C ALA A 630 35.62 -6.35 -22.66
N LYS A 631 34.99 -7.52 -22.85
CA LYS A 631 34.40 -7.96 -24.13
C LYS A 631 32.96 -7.47 -24.30
N GLY A 632 32.35 -6.90 -23.27
CA GLY A 632 30.98 -6.41 -23.27
C GLY A 632 29.91 -7.51 -23.37
N ASN A 633 30.25 -8.78 -23.11
CA ASN A 633 29.35 -9.93 -23.26
C ASN A 633 29.11 -10.74 -21.97
N ALA A 634 29.79 -10.38 -20.89
CA ALA A 634 29.57 -10.93 -19.56
C ALA A 634 29.38 -9.82 -18.51
N VAL A 635 28.61 -10.11 -17.46
CA VAL A 635 28.41 -9.21 -16.32
C VAL A 635 28.51 -9.95 -14.98
N GLU A 636 28.90 -9.20 -13.95
CA GLU A 636 28.95 -9.61 -12.54
C GLU A 636 28.06 -8.67 -11.73
N ASN A 637 27.16 -9.20 -10.88
CA ASN A 637 26.32 -8.38 -10.00
C ASN A 637 27.17 -7.79 -8.87
N VAL A 638 27.20 -6.46 -8.75
CA VAL A 638 28.02 -5.75 -7.75
C VAL A 638 27.20 -5.08 -6.65
N ALA A 639 25.89 -4.90 -6.85
CA ALA A 639 24.97 -4.44 -5.81
C ALA A 639 23.50 -4.68 -6.19
N LYS A 640 22.65 -4.89 -5.17
CA LYS A 640 21.22 -5.15 -5.31
C LYS A 640 20.39 -4.25 -4.39
N TYR A 641 19.44 -3.50 -4.93
CA TYR A 641 18.62 -2.56 -4.19
C TYR A 641 17.13 -2.81 -4.44
N GLN A 642 16.36 -3.10 -3.39
CA GLN A 642 14.90 -3.06 -3.48
C GLN A 642 14.44 -1.63 -3.22
N ILE A 643 13.77 -1.00 -4.18
CA ILE A 643 13.33 0.38 -4.10
C ILE A 643 11.81 0.39 -3.96
N ASN A 644 11.33 0.68 -2.76
CA ASN A 644 9.92 0.75 -2.42
C ASN A 644 9.45 2.21 -2.58
N ARG A 645 8.81 2.52 -3.71
CA ARG A 645 8.19 3.83 -3.95
C ARG A 645 6.75 3.84 -3.46
N LYS A 646 6.52 4.48 -2.32
CA LYS A 646 5.22 4.52 -1.62
C LYS A 646 4.66 5.94 -1.54
N ARG A 647 3.33 6.07 -1.37
CA ARG A 647 2.73 7.39 -1.14
C ARG A 647 3.22 7.95 0.20
N PRO A 648 3.39 9.29 0.37
CA PRO A 648 3.94 9.86 1.61
C PRO A 648 3.27 9.40 2.91
N GLY A 649 1.97 9.09 2.92
CA GLY A 649 1.26 8.58 4.10
C GLY A 649 1.48 7.09 4.40
N GLU A 650 1.86 6.28 3.41
CA GLU A 650 2.07 4.83 3.54
C GLU A 650 3.41 4.50 4.21
N LEU A 651 4.42 5.34 4.00
CA LEU A 651 5.78 5.22 4.57
C LEU A 651 5.80 5.12 6.11
N TYR A 652 4.76 5.63 6.77
CA TYR A 652 4.68 5.68 8.24
C TYR A 652 3.69 4.68 8.83
N ARG A 653 2.44 4.63 8.33
CA ARG A 653 1.35 3.89 8.99
C ARG A 653 1.54 2.38 8.99
N ASN A 654 2.06 1.82 7.91
CA ASN A 654 2.21 0.37 7.72
C ASN A 654 3.67 -0.12 7.90
N ASN A 655 4.55 0.73 8.43
CA ASN A 655 5.97 0.45 8.53
C ASN A 655 6.27 -0.44 9.74
N LEU A 656 6.81 -1.64 9.47
CA LEU A 656 7.15 -2.64 10.49
C LEU A 656 8.11 -2.10 11.56
N ALA A 657 9.11 -1.29 11.17
CA ALA A 657 10.07 -0.73 12.11
C ALA A 657 9.41 0.25 13.08
N THR A 658 8.54 1.14 12.59
CA THR A 658 7.75 2.07 13.40
C THR A 658 6.84 1.31 14.37
N ILE A 659 6.07 0.35 13.86
CA ILE A 659 5.16 -0.50 14.63
C ILE A 659 5.91 -1.25 15.75
N MET A 660 7.09 -1.81 15.44
CA MET A 660 7.97 -2.47 16.42
C MET A 660 8.59 -1.49 17.41
N GLU A 661 8.87 -0.24 17.03
CA GLU A 661 9.39 0.77 17.96
C GLU A 661 8.33 1.22 18.96
N ASP A 662 7.07 1.35 18.54
CA ASP A 662 5.96 1.75 19.39
C ASP A 662 5.55 0.63 20.37
N MET A 663 5.81 -0.64 20.05
CA MET A 663 5.69 -1.77 21.00
C MET A 663 6.81 -1.86 22.05
N LYS A 664 7.96 -1.19 21.88
CA LYS A 664 9.04 -1.21 22.91
C LYS A 664 8.61 -0.57 24.25
N PRO A 665 8.02 0.64 24.30
CA PRO A 665 7.61 1.24 25.57
C PRO A 665 6.49 0.50 26.29
N SER A 666 5.64 -0.30 25.62
CA SER A 666 4.63 -1.12 26.31
C SER A 666 5.24 -2.35 27.00
N ARG A 667 6.38 -2.87 26.53
CA ARG A 667 7.08 -4.01 27.14
C ARG A 667 7.83 -3.66 28.44
N GLN A 668 8.13 -2.38 28.69
CA GLN A 668 8.89 -1.94 29.88
C GLN A 668 8.04 -1.70 31.14
N SER A 669 6.72 -1.96 31.12
CA SER A 669 5.84 -1.66 32.26
C SER A 669 5.79 -2.73 33.37
N THR A 670 6.59 -3.80 33.28
CA THR A 670 6.68 -4.83 34.34
C THR A 670 7.81 -4.53 35.32
N HIS A 671 7.46 -3.91 36.45
CA HIS A 671 8.30 -3.66 37.64
C HIS A 671 9.62 -2.89 37.44
N ILE A 672 9.67 -1.63 37.91
CA ILE A 672 10.43 -1.23 39.12
C ILE A 672 10.18 0.26 39.47
N ASP A 673 9.88 0.46 40.75
CA ASP A 673 10.04 1.64 41.64
C ASP A 673 9.84 3.11 41.18
N THR A 674 9.34 3.91 42.12
CA THR A 674 9.03 5.33 42.03
C THR A 674 10.27 6.23 42.18
N GLY A 675 10.65 6.99 41.13
CA GLY A 675 11.83 7.87 41.24
C GLY A 675 11.99 8.97 40.19
N LYS A 676 11.51 10.18 40.51
CA LYS A 676 11.87 11.51 39.96
C LYS A 676 11.57 11.83 38.48
N LYS A 677 11.02 13.04 38.29
CA LYS A 677 10.86 13.70 36.98
C LYS A 677 12.21 14.15 36.41
N GLY A 678 12.58 13.59 35.27
CA GLY A 678 13.61 14.07 34.35
C GLY A 678 13.59 13.15 33.15
N GLY A 679 13.53 13.68 31.92
CA GLY A 679 13.63 12.83 30.72
C GLY A 679 14.99 12.13 30.73
N SER A 680 15.01 10.82 30.50
CA SER A 680 16.27 10.07 30.56
C SER A 680 17.21 10.48 29.43
N ASP A 681 18.53 10.25 29.61
CA ASP A 681 19.49 10.48 28.52
C ASP A 681 19.18 9.61 27.29
N GLU A 682 18.58 8.44 27.49
CA GLU A 682 17.99 7.58 26.45
C GLU A 682 16.86 8.31 25.69
N ASP A 683 15.90 8.92 26.37
CA ASP A 683 14.82 9.70 25.74
C ASP A 683 15.37 10.86 24.90
N ARG A 684 16.40 11.54 25.42
CA ARG A 684 17.07 12.65 24.70
C ARG A 684 17.75 12.18 23.42
N LYS A 685 18.48 11.06 23.48
CA LYS A 685 19.10 10.44 22.29
C LYS A 685 18.04 9.93 21.31
N ARG A 686 16.99 9.27 21.79
CA ARG A 686 15.87 8.75 20.97
C ARG A 686 15.14 9.87 20.24
N GLN A 687 14.81 10.97 20.92
CA GLN A 687 14.19 12.13 20.27
C GLN A 687 15.12 12.77 19.24
N ALA A 688 16.42 12.87 19.53
CA ALA A 688 17.36 13.44 18.57
C ALA A 688 17.53 12.57 17.31
N LYS A 689 17.52 11.23 17.44
CA LYS A 689 17.44 10.30 16.31
C LYS A 689 16.15 10.45 15.51
N ARG A 690 14.98 10.50 16.17
CA ARG A 690 13.69 10.76 15.50
C ARG A 690 13.69 12.08 14.72
N ASN A 691 14.33 13.12 15.26
CA ASN A 691 14.49 14.40 14.56
C ASN A 691 15.41 14.30 13.33
N VAL A 692 16.48 13.49 13.38
CA VAL A 692 17.31 13.19 12.19
C VAL A 692 16.49 12.48 11.12
N GLN A 693 15.75 11.43 11.48
CA GLN A 693 14.90 10.71 10.53
C GLN A 693 13.87 11.67 9.89
N SER A 694 13.12 12.42 10.71
CA SER A 694 12.14 13.37 10.19
C SER A 694 12.75 14.46 9.29
N ALA A 695 13.99 14.89 9.56
CA ALA A 695 14.70 15.84 8.71
C ALA A 695 15.19 15.22 7.39
N MET A 696 15.59 13.94 7.40
CA MET A 696 15.84 13.15 6.19
C MET A 696 14.57 13.04 5.35
N ASP A 697 13.44 12.73 5.98
CA ASP A 697 12.16 12.52 5.31
C ASP A 697 11.62 13.82 4.66
N LEU A 698 11.81 14.96 5.33
CA LEU A 698 11.44 16.29 4.85
C LEU A 698 12.32 16.81 3.70
N LYS A 699 13.45 16.16 3.43
CA LYS A 699 14.45 16.52 2.40
C LYS A 699 15.02 17.94 2.48
N ASP A 700 14.84 18.65 3.59
CA ASP A 700 15.41 19.98 3.79
C ASP A 700 16.86 19.89 4.29
N VAL A 701 17.80 20.29 3.44
CA VAL A 701 19.25 20.26 3.67
C VAL A 701 19.63 20.92 4.99
N ARG A 702 19.02 22.08 5.31
CA ARG A 702 19.35 22.87 6.52
C ARG A 702 18.85 22.19 7.79
N THR A 703 17.60 21.71 7.77
CA THR A 703 17.00 20.98 8.89
C THR A 703 17.74 19.66 9.14
N LEU A 704 18.21 18.98 8.09
CA LEU A 704 19.00 17.76 8.21
C LEU A 704 20.39 18.02 8.83
N GLU A 705 21.10 19.06 8.38
CA GLU A 705 22.36 19.51 9.00
C GLU A 705 22.19 19.85 10.49
N GLU A 706 21.14 20.59 10.82
CA GLU A 706 20.83 20.91 12.22
C GLU A 706 20.48 19.67 13.04
N ALA A 707 19.71 18.73 12.48
CA ALA A 707 19.31 17.51 13.18
C ALA A 707 20.51 16.60 13.45
N ILE A 708 21.40 16.38 12.47
CA ILE A 708 22.67 15.66 12.63
C ILE A 708 23.48 16.27 13.78
N LYS A 709 23.66 17.59 13.76
CA LYS A 709 24.40 18.33 14.80
C LYS A 709 23.77 18.18 16.19
N LYS A 710 22.43 18.26 16.29
CA LYS A 710 21.68 18.07 17.54
C LYS A 710 21.75 16.63 18.05
N CYS A 711 21.82 15.64 17.17
CA CYS A 711 21.93 14.21 17.51
C CYS A 711 23.32 13.83 18.02
N LEU A 712 24.39 14.32 17.39
CA LEU A 712 25.75 14.22 17.92
C LEU A 712 25.85 14.88 19.30
N ALA A 713 25.30 16.09 19.45
CA ALA A 713 25.27 16.80 20.75
C ALA A 713 24.43 16.08 21.83
N ALA A 714 23.51 15.19 21.46
CA ALA A 714 22.77 14.35 22.40
C ALA A 714 23.62 13.19 22.97
N GLY A 715 24.80 12.93 22.41
CA GLY A 715 25.69 11.83 22.81
C GLY A 715 25.41 10.52 22.05
N VAL A 716 24.97 10.62 20.80
CA VAL A 716 24.91 9.51 19.83
C VAL A 716 26.27 9.42 19.12
N ALA A 717 26.81 8.21 18.96
CA ALA A 717 28.11 8.00 18.32
C ALA A 717 28.04 8.35 16.82
N ASP A 718 29.12 8.88 16.22
CA ASP A 718 29.12 9.24 14.80
C ASP A 718 29.00 8.02 13.86
N SER A 719 29.32 6.83 14.37
CA SER A 719 29.13 5.53 13.72
C SER A 719 27.69 4.97 13.86
N ASP A 720 26.75 5.71 14.43
CA ASP A 720 25.36 5.26 14.56
C ASP A 720 24.68 5.21 13.18
N PRO A 721 24.01 4.11 12.79
CA PRO A 721 23.54 3.92 11.41
C PRO A 721 22.68 5.06 10.85
N ILE A 722 21.90 5.72 11.70
CA ILE A 722 21.06 6.86 11.30
C ILE A 722 21.90 8.08 10.91
N LEU A 723 23.04 8.32 11.57
CA LEU A 723 23.94 9.43 11.25
C LEU A 723 24.75 9.17 9.99
N VAL A 724 25.16 7.92 9.76
CA VAL A 724 25.80 7.49 8.50
C VAL A 724 24.84 7.73 7.33
N LYS A 725 23.60 7.22 7.41
CA LYS A 725 22.58 7.39 6.37
C LYS A 725 22.20 8.86 6.16
N ALA A 726 22.05 9.63 7.24
CA ALA A 726 21.80 11.07 7.18
C ALA A 726 22.90 11.86 6.48
N ARG A 727 24.19 11.53 6.72
CA ARG A 727 25.34 12.17 6.06
C ARG A 727 25.40 11.81 4.57
N GLN A 728 25.18 10.55 4.20
CA GLN A 728 25.09 10.11 2.80
C GLN A 728 23.97 10.85 2.05
N GLN A 729 22.79 10.92 2.65
CA GLN A 729 21.64 11.62 2.07
C GLN A 729 21.86 13.13 1.95
N LEU A 730 22.53 13.75 2.94
CA LEU A 730 22.92 15.15 2.89
C LEU A 730 23.91 15.43 1.75
N ALA A 731 24.86 14.54 1.49
CA ALA A 731 25.78 14.64 0.34
C ALA A 731 25.01 14.56 -0.99
N MET A 732 24.09 13.60 -1.14
CA MET A 732 23.23 13.47 -2.32
C MET A 732 22.39 14.71 -2.59
N PHE A 733 21.83 15.36 -1.56
CA PHE A 733 21.08 16.60 -1.74
C PHE A 733 21.94 17.79 -2.17
N LYS A 734 23.18 17.87 -1.70
CA LYS A 734 24.13 18.92 -2.13
C LYS A 734 24.55 18.74 -3.59
N ALA A 735 24.84 17.50 -4.01
CA ALA A 735 25.11 17.17 -5.41
C ALA A 735 23.92 17.54 -6.32
N LYS A 736 22.68 17.27 -5.90
CA LYS A 736 21.47 17.64 -6.65
C LYS A 736 21.31 19.15 -6.82
N ALA A 737 21.62 19.94 -5.80
CA ALA A 737 21.60 21.41 -5.89
C ALA A 737 22.66 21.95 -6.85
N GLY A 738 23.83 21.31 -6.96
CA GLY A 738 24.89 21.67 -7.91
C GLY A 738 24.45 21.55 -9.38
N LYS A 739 23.66 20.53 -9.74
CA LYS A 739 23.17 20.33 -11.13
C LYS A 739 22.24 21.44 -11.63
N ILE A 740 21.55 22.18 -10.75
CA ILE A 740 20.56 23.21 -11.15
C ILE A 740 21.24 24.50 -11.68
N VAL A 741 22.54 24.69 -11.44
CA VAL A 741 23.25 25.96 -11.72
C VAL A 741 23.87 26.02 -13.13
N GLN A 742 23.85 24.94 -13.92
CA GLN A 742 24.41 24.92 -15.28
C GLN A 742 23.35 24.82 -16.39
N VAL A 743 22.62 25.93 -16.61
CA VAL A 743 22.00 26.24 -17.91
C VAL A 743 22.35 27.69 -18.26
N PRO A 744 23.21 27.97 -19.25
CA PRO A 744 23.41 29.32 -19.74
C PRO A 744 22.17 29.78 -20.53
N PRO A 745 21.75 31.05 -20.43
CA PRO A 745 20.59 31.54 -21.17
C PRO A 745 20.91 31.59 -22.67
N SER A 746 20.18 30.81 -23.47
CA SER A 746 20.24 30.90 -24.92
C SER A 746 19.49 32.15 -25.40
N GLU A 747 20.18 33.02 -26.13
CA GLU A 747 19.54 34.14 -26.81
C GLU A 747 18.62 33.65 -27.93
N THR A 748 17.42 34.22 -28.03
CA THR A 748 16.72 34.29 -29.32
C THR A 748 15.95 35.59 -29.40
N HIS A 749 16.53 36.58 -30.09
CA HIS A 749 15.93 37.87 -30.37
C HIS A 749 15.21 37.88 -31.72
N LEU A 750 14.27 38.82 -31.88
CA LEU A 750 13.42 39.20 -33.03
C LEU A 750 11.97 38.66 -32.92
N ARG A 751 10.93 39.52 -32.93
CA ARG A 751 10.76 40.73 -33.75
C ARG A 751 10.30 42.00 -33.02
N ASN A 752 10.52 43.13 -33.69
CA ASN A 752 10.29 44.52 -33.29
C ASN A 752 8.88 45.06 -33.60
N LYS A 753 8.42 46.02 -32.77
CA LYS A 753 7.57 47.23 -33.05
C LYS A 753 6.18 47.01 -33.72
N VAL A 754 5.10 47.63 -33.25
CA VAL A 754 4.59 48.98 -33.62
C VAL A 754 3.24 49.16 -32.86
N HIS A 755 2.79 50.31 -32.34
CA HIS A 755 3.35 51.67 -32.13
C HIS A 755 2.72 52.27 -30.84
N ASP A 756 3.22 53.42 -30.38
CA ASP A 756 2.57 54.26 -29.35
C ASP A 756 1.69 55.36 -30.00
N ASN A 757 0.64 55.74 -29.27
CA ASN A 757 0.23 57.13 -28.94
C ASN A 757 -0.99 57.86 -29.59
N VAL A 758 -1.72 58.54 -28.67
CA VAL A 758 -2.71 59.67 -28.81
C VAL A 758 -4.03 59.33 -29.57
N VAL A 759 -5.26 59.80 -29.23
CA VAL A 759 -5.76 61.15 -28.87
C VAL A 759 -7.16 61.13 -28.17
N LYS A 760 -7.30 61.78 -26.98
CA LYS A 760 -8.48 62.50 -26.37
C LYS A 760 -9.87 61.82 -26.26
N ASP A 761 -10.83 62.25 -25.44
CA ASP A 761 -10.99 62.97 -24.14
C ASP A 761 -12.51 63.21 -23.99
N ILE A 762 -13.06 62.99 -22.77
CA ILE A 762 -14.17 63.77 -22.14
C ILE A 762 -15.60 63.62 -22.75
N PRO A 763 -16.68 63.68 -21.95
CA PRO A 763 -16.76 63.95 -20.49
C PRO A 763 -17.01 62.73 -19.60
#